data_AF-X6NBQ5-F1
#
_entry.id   AF-X6NBQ5-F1
#
_cell.length_a   1.000
_cell.length_b   1.000
_cell.length_c   1.000
_cell.angle_alpha   90.00
_cell.angle_beta   90.00
_cell.angle_gamma   90.00
#
_symmetry.space_group_name_H-M   'P 1'
#
loop_
_entity.id
_entity.type
_entity.pdbx_description
1 polymer ?
#
loop_
_entity_poly.entity_id
_entity_poly.type
_entity_poly.pdbx_seq_one_letter_code
_entity_poly.pdbx_strand_id
1 'polypeptide(L)'
;MIEIRPFGGSAMSSTMDDFIFVEDCVFTHNTGDKLGGAVFHNSGNLTFSRCTFTSNSADQGGAIGYYSPSSRLSLWDCVFEKNFASSQGGAVYIAEGNYDIINTTCRSNVAKSDGGCLYDGDGSFVCKSHQNHIFASHITQNSAQQGGGLYIHGCQFEMRNSTISENTASQTGGGAILDISSGSHHLHKITFRDNVAGSSGGAVTITGGNITLDACTIMENTAVTLAGAIHITHAAMWGLNVTLTNSSIHDNIADSGGAVAVTSSAPSSFLSGVIILWLSCLTMCFRKIWPIMVSNQLKFNNAKMEGGGVHVTDGWITDYASNFFKNTATNGGGLGCDIPLIQLSNTSFVQNTADNGGGVWLDVCPSFTFQGVNFNGNTATFSGGAIFVNDDSACKLCGANDANCKYSNNAASSGSNTGTGPQKLKLDYGTNIHSTFNQKSHVKIQGTLLDAYGQIVTQTEQTTVLSASILNADVELVGKYENTFSQGTASLDFVIVPGESFRHKKVQLNLQMLVFTSPYSLNKTLTLQFSNGIYAPQSWTVGINTTFGVLGIVSVLITAVLMWYYLQSPIIRGATPAFLAVILLGCLLLGISIILFPFMPQKVPCQLLAWLLHFSFVYIMAPITGKTWRIYMIFYTARKSLQRFNFTTTRLALFFIVTPSVIVFAYLLAWTLVQTKWTKWEVESNGNNKEYCSLDNIFLTVSLVCGLGILLWLVRLAIGVKDVPKNFNESFWLGASIYTLALIMLFMVPVSVITSVPPEAKQVLGGIASWIALEAVLAFLFWRKYYMIWFHSEEVKKVASPSEQSQMSSSGSGMAGSTISTGDTISTYKTTKSKTGNTLIRVGSNI
;
A
#
# COMPACT_ATOMS: atom_id res chain seq x y z
N MET A 1 -54.41 -35.20 -36.38
CA MET A 1 -53.16 -35.93 -36.72
C MET A 1 -52.97 -35.93 -38.21
N ILE A 2 -51.85 -35.41 -38.71
CA ILE A 2 -51.23 -35.86 -39.96
C ILE A 2 -49.96 -36.61 -39.54
N GLU A 3 -49.82 -37.88 -39.92
CA GLU A 3 -48.66 -38.71 -39.57
C GLU A 3 -47.70 -38.79 -40.77
N ILE A 4 -46.81 -37.81 -40.90
CA ILE A 4 -45.65 -37.91 -41.81
C ILE A 4 -44.50 -38.51 -41.01
N ARG A 5 -44.26 -39.82 -41.14
CA ARG A 5 -43.05 -40.43 -40.54
C ARG A 5 -41.81 -40.08 -41.39
N PRO A 6 -40.71 -39.58 -40.81
CA PRO A 6 -39.79 -38.72 -41.57
C PRO A 6 -38.33 -39.22 -41.54
N PHE A 7 -37.43 -38.40 -42.09
CA PHE A 7 -36.09 -38.25 -41.51
C PHE A 7 -36.14 -37.10 -40.48
N GLY A 8 -36.24 -37.39 -39.16
CA GLY A 8 -36.03 -36.40 -38.09
C GLY A 8 -37.26 -35.83 -37.33
N GLY A 9 -38.22 -36.66 -36.92
CA GLY A 9 -39.34 -36.35 -35.98
C GLY A 9 -40.47 -35.37 -36.40
N SER A 10 -40.19 -34.29 -37.12
CA SER A 10 -41.16 -33.17 -37.31
C SER A 10 -42.46 -33.51 -38.07
N ALA A 11 -43.57 -32.86 -37.69
CA ALA A 11 -44.91 -33.08 -38.27
C ALA A 11 -45.13 -32.39 -39.63
N MET A 12 -44.36 -31.33 -39.94
CA MET A 12 -44.14 -30.86 -41.30
C MET A 12 -42.64 -30.69 -41.56
N SER A 13 -42.21 -31.12 -42.75
CA SER A 13 -40.85 -30.99 -43.26
C SER A 13 -40.93 -30.75 -44.77
N SER A 14 -40.29 -29.68 -45.26
CA SER A 14 -40.30 -29.31 -46.68
C SER A 14 -38.92 -28.84 -47.15
N THR A 15 -38.50 -29.34 -48.32
CA THR A 15 -37.14 -29.21 -48.86
C THR A 15 -37.13 -28.73 -50.32
N MET A 16 -38.03 -27.80 -50.61
CA MET A 16 -38.41 -27.32 -51.93
C MET A 16 -38.54 -25.78 -51.87
N ASP A 17 -38.31 -25.03 -52.96
CA ASP A 17 -38.12 -23.55 -52.95
C ASP A 17 -39.43 -22.74 -52.77
N ASP A 18 -40.26 -23.14 -51.81
CA ASP A 18 -41.70 -22.96 -51.83
C ASP A 18 -42.30 -21.63 -51.37
N PHE A 19 -43.61 -21.52 -51.57
CA PHE A 19 -44.47 -20.69 -50.72
C PHE A 19 -45.48 -21.61 -50.02
N ILE A 20 -45.30 -21.81 -48.71
CA ILE A 20 -46.22 -22.58 -47.87
C ILE A 20 -47.05 -21.60 -47.03
N PHE A 21 -48.38 -21.78 -47.02
CA PHE A 21 -49.32 -20.95 -46.27
C PHE A 21 -50.30 -21.82 -45.50
N VAL A 22 -50.28 -21.69 -44.18
CA VAL A 22 -51.08 -22.48 -43.24
C VAL A 22 -51.95 -21.54 -42.42
N GLU A 23 -53.25 -21.84 -42.31
CA GLU A 23 -54.21 -21.02 -41.58
C GLU A 23 -55.09 -21.87 -40.65
N ASP A 24 -55.45 -21.31 -39.48
CA ASP A 24 -56.39 -21.89 -38.52
C ASP A 24 -56.05 -23.32 -38.05
N CYS A 25 -54.75 -23.64 -37.94
CA CYS A 25 -54.23 -24.96 -37.54
C CYS A 25 -53.74 -25.00 -36.09
N VAL A 26 -53.81 -26.19 -35.48
CA VAL A 26 -53.26 -26.47 -34.14
C VAL A 26 -52.17 -27.54 -34.25
N PHE A 27 -51.02 -27.27 -33.63
CA PHE A 27 -49.89 -28.17 -33.56
C PHE A 27 -49.58 -28.46 -32.10
N THR A 28 -49.85 -29.68 -31.64
CA THR A 28 -49.68 -30.03 -30.22
C THR A 28 -49.01 -31.38 -29.99
N HIS A 29 -48.16 -31.44 -28.96
CA HIS A 29 -47.43 -32.63 -28.50
C HIS A 29 -46.53 -33.29 -29.58
N ASN A 30 -46.09 -32.53 -30.59
CA ASN A 30 -45.16 -33.01 -31.62
C ASN A 30 -43.71 -32.97 -31.10
N THR A 31 -42.88 -33.94 -31.50
CA THR A 31 -41.48 -34.06 -31.06
C THR A 31 -40.53 -34.22 -32.24
N GLY A 32 -39.58 -33.29 -32.39
CA GLY A 32 -38.57 -33.29 -33.45
C GLY A 32 -37.18 -33.65 -32.92
N ASP A 33 -36.43 -34.51 -33.61
CA ASP A 33 -35.14 -35.03 -33.12
C ASP A 33 -34.03 -33.97 -33.03
N LYS A 34 -34.16 -32.84 -33.75
CA LYS A 34 -33.14 -31.78 -33.82
C LYS A 34 -33.72 -30.37 -33.97
N LEU A 35 -34.48 -30.15 -35.03
CA LEU A 35 -34.98 -28.83 -35.41
C LEU A 35 -36.49 -28.90 -35.63
N GLY A 36 -37.25 -28.04 -34.95
CA GLY A 36 -38.68 -27.87 -35.19
C GLY A 36 -39.54 -29.02 -34.65
N GLY A 37 -40.02 -28.89 -33.41
CA GLY A 37 -40.82 -29.95 -32.79
C GLY A 37 -42.11 -30.27 -33.55
N ALA A 38 -42.77 -29.24 -34.08
CA ALA A 38 -43.89 -29.38 -35.02
C ALA A 38 -43.47 -29.18 -36.48
N VAL A 39 -42.63 -28.18 -36.77
CA VAL A 39 -42.33 -27.76 -38.16
C VAL A 39 -40.84 -27.53 -38.35
N PHE A 40 -40.25 -28.30 -39.25
CA PHE A 40 -38.92 -28.04 -39.81
C PHE A 40 -39.04 -27.47 -41.23
N HIS A 41 -38.30 -26.41 -41.52
CA HIS A 41 -38.38 -25.73 -42.83
C HIS A 41 -37.00 -25.25 -43.29
N ASN A 42 -36.55 -25.69 -44.47
CA ASN A 42 -35.19 -25.41 -44.94
C ASN A 42 -35.04 -24.84 -46.37
N SER A 43 -36.15 -24.54 -47.04
CA SER A 43 -36.16 -23.77 -48.29
C SER A 43 -37.55 -23.19 -48.55
N GLY A 44 -37.62 -21.98 -49.14
CA GLY A 44 -38.89 -21.30 -49.43
C GLY A 44 -39.41 -20.38 -48.32
N ASN A 45 -40.43 -19.60 -48.65
CA ASN A 45 -41.19 -18.77 -47.72
C ASN A 45 -42.24 -19.61 -46.99
N LEU A 46 -42.43 -19.35 -45.69
CA LEU A 46 -43.35 -20.06 -44.83
C LEU A 46 -44.24 -19.06 -44.08
N THR A 47 -45.55 -19.20 -44.19
CA THR A 47 -46.53 -18.32 -43.53
C THR A 47 -47.50 -19.13 -42.67
N PHE A 48 -47.68 -18.69 -41.41
CA PHE A 48 -48.74 -19.15 -40.52
C PHE A 48 -49.65 -17.99 -40.15
N SER A 49 -50.96 -18.18 -40.25
CA SER A 49 -51.97 -17.23 -39.77
C SER A 49 -52.93 -17.91 -38.79
N ARG A 50 -53.20 -17.27 -37.64
CA ARG A 50 -54.15 -17.77 -36.61
C ARG A 50 -53.84 -19.19 -36.10
N CYS A 51 -52.57 -19.60 -36.14
CA CYS A 51 -52.15 -20.96 -35.78
C CYS A 51 -51.69 -21.05 -34.31
N THR A 52 -51.98 -22.17 -33.65
CA THR A 52 -51.57 -22.43 -32.25
C THR A 52 -50.57 -23.58 -32.17
N PHE A 53 -49.43 -23.36 -31.53
CA PHE A 53 -48.38 -24.34 -31.28
C PHE A 53 -48.25 -24.55 -29.76
N THR A 54 -48.68 -25.69 -29.23
CA THR A 54 -48.70 -25.94 -27.78
C THR A 54 -48.10 -27.28 -27.33
N SER A 55 -47.17 -27.23 -26.38
CA SER A 55 -46.47 -28.40 -25.82
C SER A 55 -45.67 -29.23 -26.84
N ASN A 56 -45.08 -28.61 -27.86
CA ASN A 56 -44.17 -29.28 -28.80
C ASN A 56 -42.72 -29.25 -28.28
N SER A 57 -41.87 -30.18 -28.71
CA SER A 57 -40.49 -30.35 -28.21
C SER A 57 -39.46 -30.61 -29.31
N ALA A 58 -38.26 -30.03 -29.19
CA ALA A 58 -37.09 -30.36 -30.02
C ALA A 58 -35.76 -30.07 -29.28
N ASP A 59 -34.61 -30.30 -29.92
CA ASP A 59 -33.34 -29.72 -29.45
C ASP A 59 -33.31 -28.20 -29.72
N GLN A 60 -33.63 -27.77 -30.94
CA GLN A 60 -33.72 -26.37 -31.34
C GLN A 60 -35.09 -26.08 -31.97
N GLY A 61 -35.75 -25.00 -31.55
CA GLY A 61 -37.06 -24.61 -32.10
C GLY A 61 -38.17 -25.54 -31.62
N GLY A 62 -38.58 -25.40 -30.36
CA GLY A 62 -39.51 -26.33 -29.70
C GLY A 62 -40.82 -26.54 -30.47
N ALA A 63 -41.31 -25.52 -31.19
CA ALA A 63 -42.36 -25.65 -32.20
C ALA A 63 -41.81 -25.57 -33.65
N ILE A 64 -41.05 -24.52 -33.98
CA ILE A 64 -40.59 -24.23 -35.36
C ILE A 64 -39.07 -24.11 -35.42
N GLY A 65 -38.44 -24.86 -36.32
CA GLY A 65 -37.02 -24.75 -36.67
C GLY A 65 -36.88 -24.32 -38.14
N TYR A 66 -36.32 -23.14 -38.38
CA TYR A 66 -36.31 -22.47 -39.68
C TYR A 66 -34.88 -22.16 -40.14
N TYR A 67 -34.53 -22.62 -41.36
CA TYR A 67 -33.21 -22.50 -41.97
C TYR A 67 -33.34 -22.16 -43.47
N SER A 68 -33.73 -20.93 -43.83
CA SER A 68 -33.99 -20.54 -45.23
C SER A 68 -33.39 -19.16 -45.55
N PRO A 69 -32.08 -19.09 -45.90
CA PRO A 69 -31.30 -17.85 -45.92
C PRO A 69 -31.82 -16.74 -46.84
N SER A 70 -32.50 -17.12 -47.93
CA SER A 70 -33.02 -16.21 -48.97
C SER A 70 -34.53 -16.00 -48.90
N SER A 71 -35.17 -16.44 -47.81
CA SER A 71 -36.63 -16.55 -47.70
C SER A 71 -37.16 -15.88 -46.43
N ARG A 72 -38.49 -15.90 -46.24
CA ARG A 72 -39.20 -15.23 -45.17
C ARG A 72 -40.16 -16.15 -44.40
N LEU A 73 -40.08 -16.11 -43.07
CA LEU A 73 -41.05 -16.68 -42.13
C LEU A 73 -42.03 -15.59 -41.68
N SER A 74 -43.33 -15.76 -41.93
CA SER A 74 -44.35 -14.80 -41.50
C SER A 74 -45.32 -15.47 -40.52
N LEU A 75 -45.40 -14.95 -39.29
CA LEU A 75 -46.25 -15.44 -38.21
C LEU A 75 -47.27 -14.36 -37.84
N TRP A 76 -48.54 -14.56 -38.16
CA TRP A 76 -49.61 -13.56 -37.96
C TRP A 76 -50.71 -14.14 -37.06
N ASP A 77 -51.09 -13.42 -36.00
CA ASP A 77 -52.16 -13.82 -35.07
C ASP A 77 -51.91 -15.19 -34.39
N CYS A 78 -50.66 -15.63 -34.29
CA CYS A 78 -50.30 -16.97 -33.81
C CYS A 78 -50.15 -17.05 -32.28
N VAL A 79 -50.22 -18.27 -31.74
CA VAL A 79 -49.98 -18.56 -30.32
C VAL A 79 -48.93 -19.65 -30.16
N PHE A 80 -47.92 -19.42 -29.34
CA PHE A 80 -46.90 -20.40 -28.95
C PHE A 80 -46.94 -20.58 -27.42
N GLU A 81 -47.36 -21.75 -26.94
CA GLU A 81 -47.52 -22.04 -25.51
C GLU A 81 -46.74 -23.29 -25.07
N LYS A 82 -45.98 -23.20 -23.97
CA LYS A 82 -45.38 -24.38 -23.29
C LYS A 82 -44.50 -25.28 -24.18
N ASN A 83 -43.97 -24.75 -25.28
CA ASN A 83 -43.03 -25.48 -26.13
C ASN A 83 -41.64 -25.52 -25.47
N PHE A 84 -40.86 -26.55 -25.79
CA PHE A 84 -39.59 -26.85 -25.13
C PHE A 84 -38.45 -27.10 -26.12
N ALA A 85 -37.32 -26.41 -25.92
CA ALA A 85 -36.07 -26.64 -26.63
C ALA A 85 -34.97 -27.16 -25.68
N SER A 86 -34.35 -28.29 -26.03
CA SER A 86 -33.22 -28.85 -25.27
C SER A 86 -31.95 -28.00 -25.36
N SER A 87 -31.90 -27.07 -26.33
CA SER A 87 -30.86 -26.09 -26.59
C SER A 87 -31.47 -24.68 -26.74
N GLN A 88 -31.93 -24.27 -27.92
CA GLN A 88 -32.21 -22.87 -28.28
C GLN A 88 -33.58 -22.66 -28.94
N GLY A 89 -34.20 -21.50 -28.73
CA GLY A 89 -35.48 -21.15 -29.35
C GLY A 89 -36.63 -22.00 -28.80
N GLY A 90 -37.06 -21.73 -27.57
CA GLY A 90 -38.02 -22.58 -26.84
C GLY A 90 -39.35 -22.77 -27.56
N ALA A 91 -39.80 -21.77 -28.34
CA ALA A 91 -40.85 -21.93 -29.35
C ALA A 91 -40.29 -21.93 -30.78
N VAL A 92 -39.47 -20.94 -31.13
CA VAL A 92 -39.02 -20.70 -32.51
C VAL A 92 -37.49 -20.54 -32.55
N TYR A 93 -36.85 -21.28 -33.45
CA TYR A 93 -35.43 -21.16 -33.76
C TYR A 93 -35.25 -20.79 -35.23
N ILE A 94 -34.58 -19.68 -35.48
CA ILE A 94 -34.27 -19.12 -36.80
C ILE A 94 -32.76 -19.09 -36.92
N ALA A 95 -32.20 -19.94 -37.78
CA ALA A 95 -30.77 -19.92 -38.04
C ALA A 95 -30.41 -18.95 -39.18
N GLU A 96 -31.13 -18.99 -40.29
CA GLU A 96 -30.90 -18.11 -41.44
C GLU A 96 -32.22 -17.71 -42.11
N GLY A 97 -32.38 -16.42 -42.43
CA GLY A 97 -33.49 -15.88 -43.22
C GLY A 97 -34.16 -14.66 -42.59
N ASN A 98 -35.19 -14.13 -43.25
CA ASN A 98 -35.99 -13.02 -42.72
C ASN A 98 -37.19 -13.53 -41.92
N TYR A 99 -37.73 -12.70 -41.01
CA TYR A 99 -39.04 -12.95 -40.41
C TYR A 99 -39.89 -11.71 -40.11
N ASP A 100 -41.20 -11.92 -40.10
CA ASP A 100 -42.19 -11.01 -39.52
C ASP A 100 -43.02 -11.76 -38.49
N ILE A 101 -43.04 -11.28 -37.24
CA ILE A 101 -43.92 -11.79 -36.17
C ILE A 101 -44.88 -10.67 -35.80
N ILE A 102 -46.17 -10.86 -36.08
CA ILE A 102 -47.20 -9.83 -35.95
C ILE A 102 -48.37 -10.37 -35.13
N ASN A 103 -48.85 -9.57 -34.17
CA ASN A 103 -49.99 -9.88 -33.30
C ASN A 103 -49.92 -11.27 -32.64
N THR A 104 -48.71 -11.73 -32.34
CA THR A 104 -48.44 -13.12 -31.92
C THR A 104 -48.17 -13.18 -30.42
N THR A 105 -48.74 -14.18 -29.75
CA THR A 105 -48.51 -14.44 -28.31
C THR A 105 -47.55 -15.61 -28.15
N CYS A 106 -46.48 -15.43 -27.41
CA CYS A 106 -45.48 -16.44 -27.13
C CYS A 106 -45.27 -16.55 -25.62
N ARG A 107 -45.84 -17.57 -24.98
CA ARG A 107 -45.89 -17.66 -23.51
C ARG A 107 -45.55 -19.01 -22.90
N SER A 108 -44.91 -18.96 -21.74
CA SER A 108 -44.55 -20.15 -20.94
C SER A 108 -43.63 -21.16 -21.67
N ASN A 109 -42.93 -20.74 -22.73
CA ASN A 109 -42.00 -21.60 -23.48
C ASN A 109 -40.62 -21.62 -22.82
N VAL A 110 -39.85 -22.70 -23.03
CA VAL A 110 -38.59 -22.93 -22.32
C VAL A 110 -37.48 -23.36 -23.27
N ALA A 111 -36.36 -22.64 -23.25
CA ALA A 111 -35.08 -23.08 -23.80
C ALA A 111 -34.12 -23.42 -22.63
N LYS A 112 -33.15 -24.32 -22.87
CA LYS A 112 -32.08 -24.58 -21.87
C LYS A 112 -30.88 -23.65 -22.02
N SER A 113 -30.61 -23.17 -23.23
CA SER A 113 -29.58 -22.20 -23.54
C SER A 113 -30.23 -20.85 -23.80
N ASP A 114 -30.68 -20.57 -25.03
CA ASP A 114 -30.88 -19.18 -25.46
C ASP A 114 -32.27 -18.97 -26.11
N GLY A 115 -32.92 -17.85 -25.80
CA GLY A 115 -34.18 -17.44 -26.44
C GLY A 115 -35.38 -18.30 -26.05
N GLY A 116 -35.96 -18.06 -24.87
CA GLY A 116 -37.04 -18.90 -24.33
C GLY A 116 -38.31 -18.94 -25.18
N CYS A 117 -38.63 -17.84 -25.88
CA CYS A 117 -39.54 -17.83 -27.01
C CYS A 117 -38.80 -18.02 -28.34
N LEU A 118 -37.93 -17.05 -28.70
CA LEU A 118 -37.30 -16.94 -30.02
C LEU A 118 -35.78 -16.84 -29.89
N TYR A 119 -35.08 -17.61 -30.72
CA TYR A 119 -33.66 -17.44 -31.02
C TYR A 119 -33.47 -17.12 -32.51
N ASP A 120 -32.76 -16.03 -32.82
CA ASP A 120 -32.44 -15.55 -34.17
C ASP A 120 -30.92 -15.50 -34.35
N GLY A 121 -30.34 -16.53 -34.99
CA GLY A 121 -28.92 -16.66 -35.33
C GLY A 121 -28.48 -18.08 -35.71
N ASP A 122 -27.46 -18.20 -36.57
CA ASP A 122 -26.75 -19.46 -36.90
C ASP A 122 -25.41 -19.61 -36.14
N GLY A 123 -25.06 -18.62 -35.30
CA GLY A 123 -23.74 -18.50 -34.66
C GLY A 123 -22.63 -17.95 -35.57
N SER A 124 -22.98 -17.45 -36.76
CA SER A 124 -22.03 -16.82 -37.69
C SER A 124 -21.96 -15.31 -37.46
N PHE A 125 -20.78 -14.82 -37.07
CA PHE A 125 -20.46 -13.38 -36.99
C PHE A 125 -20.54 -12.61 -38.33
N VAL A 126 -20.86 -13.29 -39.44
CA VAL A 126 -20.97 -12.67 -40.77
C VAL A 126 -22.38 -12.15 -40.99
N CYS A 127 -22.53 -10.84 -40.82
CA CYS A 127 -23.80 -10.16 -41.04
C CYS A 127 -24.33 -10.34 -42.49
N LYS A 128 -25.54 -10.89 -42.61
CA LYS A 128 -26.29 -11.06 -43.87
C LYS A 128 -27.40 -10.01 -43.92
N SER A 129 -27.80 -9.55 -45.11
CA SER A 129 -28.72 -8.41 -45.27
C SER A 129 -30.20 -8.76 -44.99
N HIS A 130 -30.50 -9.23 -43.78
CA HIS A 130 -31.83 -9.61 -43.31
C HIS A 130 -32.57 -8.45 -42.62
N GLN A 131 -33.89 -8.43 -42.76
CA GLN A 131 -34.80 -7.42 -42.18
C GLN A 131 -35.92 -8.12 -41.41
N ASN A 132 -35.81 -8.07 -40.08
CA ASN A 132 -36.55 -8.87 -39.12
C ASN A 132 -37.46 -7.98 -38.26
N HIS A 133 -38.73 -8.36 -38.12
CA HIS A 133 -39.77 -7.54 -37.48
C HIS A 133 -40.54 -8.28 -36.39
N ILE A 134 -40.80 -7.62 -35.25
CA ILE A 134 -41.72 -8.11 -34.20
C ILE A 134 -42.69 -6.99 -33.78
N PHE A 135 -43.94 -7.07 -34.25
CA PHE A 135 -44.96 -6.02 -34.08
C PHE A 135 -46.17 -6.49 -33.28
N ALA A 136 -46.71 -5.63 -32.41
CA ALA A 136 -47.95 -5.86 -31.64
C ALA A 136 -48.01 -7.21 -30.91
N SER A 137 -46.86 -7.75 -30.47
CA SER A 137 -46.72 -9.12 -30.00
C SER A 137 -46.41 -9.19 -28.51
N HIS A 138 -46.80 -10.29 -27.86
CA HIS A 138 -46.68 -10.50 -26.41
C HIS A 138 -45.78 -11.70 -26.12
N ILE A 139 -44.63 -11.46 -25.51
CA ILE A 139 -43.64 -12.47 -25.15
C ILE A 139 -43.59 -12.56 -23.63
N THR A 140 -44.29 -13.53 -23.04
CA THR A 140 -44.53 -13.56 -21.59
C THR A 140 -44.21 -14.87 -20.87
N GLN A 141 -43.69 -14.81 -19.64
CA GLN A 141 -43.46 -15.99 -18.80
C GLN A 141 -42.52 -17.06 -19.42
N ASN A 142 -41.70 -16.73 -20.41
CA ASN A 142 -40.76 -17.68 -21.03
C ASN A 142 -39.47 -17.77 -20.22
N SER A 143 -38.71 -18.87 -20.38
CA SER A 143 -37.47 -19.09 -19.63
C SER A 143 -36.32 -19.57 -20.51
N ALA A 144 -35.10 -19.09 -20.20
CA ALA A 144 -33.85 -19.51 -20.83
C ALA A 144 -32.67 -19.45 -19.84
N GLN A 145 -31.47 -19.84 -20.26
CA GLN A 145 -30.23 -19.43 -19.60
C GLN A 145 -29.90 -17.98 -19.96
N GLN A 146 -30.03 -17.61 -21.24
CA GLN A 146 -29.81 -16.26 -21.76
C GLN A 146 -30.97 -15.81 -22.66
N GLY A 147 -31.44 -14.57 -22.54
CA GLY A 147 -32.57 -14.07 -23.32
C GLY A 147 -33.88 -14.80 -22.97
N GLY A 148 -34.39 -14.58 -21.76
CA GLY A 148 -35.50 -15.35 -21.19
C GLY A 148 -36.74 -15.37 -22.08
N GLY A 149 -37.06 -14.24 -22.74
CA GLY A 149 -37.98 -14.17 -23.87
C GLY A 149 -37.28 -14.31 -25.23
N LEU A 150 -36.36 -13.38 -25.56
CA LEU A 150 -35.78 -13.25 -26.90
C LEU A 150 -34.25 -13.30 -26.88
N TYR A 151 -33.64 -13.88 -27.92
CA TYR A 151 -32.22 -13.72 -28.23
C TYR A 151 -32.07 -13.37 -29.72
N ILE A 152 -31.50 -12.20 -30.02
CA ILE A 152 -31.43 -11.64 -31.37
C ILE A 152 -29.98 -11.36 -31.78
N HIS A 153 -29.50 -12.06 -32.82
CA HIS A 153 -28.17 -11.88 -33.45
C HIS A 153 -28.27 -11.28 -34.87
N GLY A 154 -29.49 -10.98 -35.34
CA GLY A 154 -29.79 -10.50 -36.70
C GLY A 154 -29.28 -9.09 -37.06
N CYS A 155 -29.30 -8.77 -38.36
CA CYS A 155 -28.62 -7.60 -38.95
C CYS A 155 -29.44 -6.33 -39.17
N GLN A 156 -30.77 -6.43 -39.25
CA GLN A 156 -31.64 -5.27 -39.11
C GLN A 156 -32.89 -5.78 -38.38
N PHE A 157 -33.08 -5.32 -37.15
CA PHE A 157 -34.16 -5.77 -36.27
C PHE A 157 -34.98 -4.58 -35.81
N GLU A 158 -36.30 -4.67 -36.00
CA GLU A 158 -37.24 -3.67 -35.56
C GLU A 158 -38.38 -4.29 -34.76
N MET A 159 -38.65 -3.72 -33.58
CA MET A 159 -39.74 -4.14 -32.71
C MET A 159 -40.62 -2.94 -32.41
N ARG A 160 -41.95 -3.08 -32.53
CA ARG A 160 -42.90 -1.98 -32.27
C ARG A 160 -44.17 -2.40 -31.54
N ASN A 161 -44.59 -1.58 -30.57
CA ASN A 161 -45.87 -1.72 -29.85
C ASN A 161 -46.06 -3.10 -29.17
N SER A 162 -44.97 -3.72 -28.70
CA SER A 162 -44.95 -5.10 -28.20
C SER A 162 -44.60 -5.15 -26.70
N THR A 163 -44.96 -6.26 -26.03
CA THR A 163 -44.71 -6.48 -24.60
C THR A 163 -43.77 -7.67 -24.40
N ILE A 164 -42.77 -7.50 -23.53
CA ILE A 164 -41.88 -8.55 -23.03
C ILE A 164 -42.04 -8.54 -21.50
N SER A 165 -42.73 -9.52 -20.91
CA SER A 165 -42.96 -9.52 -19.45
C SER A 165 -42.89 -10.86 -18.73
N GLU A 166 -42.54 -10.84 -17.45
CA GLU A 166 -42.46 -12.04 -16.59
C GLU A 166 -41.45 -13.12 -17.08
N ASN A 167 -40.58 -12.80 -18.05
CA ASN A 167 -39.61 -13.75 -18.58
C ASN A 167 -38.39 -13.86 -17.66
N THR A 168 -37.78 -15.06 -17.61
CA THR A 168 -36.68 -15.37 -16.67
C THR A 168 -35.46 -15.92 -17.41
N ALA A 169 -34.31 -15.28 -17.23
CA ALA A 169 -33.00 -15.78 -17.66
C ALA A 169 -32.17 -16.20 -16.43
N SER A 170 -31.59 -17.39 -16.42
CA SER A 170 -30.72 -17.81 -15.30
C SER A 170 -29.34 -17.10 -15.30
N GLN A 171 -28.97 -16.42 -16.39
CA GLN A 171 -27.80 -15.57 -16.51
C GLN A 171 -28.17 -14.13 -16.94
N THR A 172 -28.35 -13.87 -18.23
CA THR A 172 -28.40 -12.49 -18.78
C THR A 172 -29.61 -12.24 -19.67
N GLY A 173 -30.08 -11.00 -19.72
CA GLY A 173 -31.22 -10.59 -20.54
C GLY A 173 -32.52 -11.28 -20.13
N GLY A 174 -33.06 -10.91 -18.97
CA GLY A 174 -34.26 -11.55 -18.42
C GLY A 174 -35.45 -11.52 -19.39
N GLY A 175 -35.70 -10.35 -19.99
CA GLY A 175 -36.60 -10.20 -21.13
C GLY A 175 -35.94 -10.58 -22.47
N ALA A 176 -34.82 -9.95 -22.81
CA ALA A 176 -34.17 -10.13 -24.11
C ALA A 176 -32.63 -9.98 -24.10
N ILE A 177 -31.96 -10.59 -25.08
CA ILE A 177 -30.59 -10.22 -25.50
C ILE A 177 -30.59 -9.73 -26.95
N LEU A 178 -29.85 -8.64 -27.17
CA LEU A 178 -29.56 -8.05 -28.47
C LEU A 178 -28.04 -8.15 -28.72
N ASP A 179 -27.61 -9.30 -29.27
CA ASP A 179 -26.22 -9.62 -29.58
C ASP A 179 -25.88 -9.34 -31.04
N ILE A 180 -25.93 -8.06 -31.38
CA ILE A 180 -26.20 -7.63 -32.74
C ILE A 180 -24.92 -7.20 -33.48
N SER A 181 -24.87 -7.53 -34.76
CA SER A 181 -23.75 -7.21 -35.67
C SER A 181 -23.92 -5.84 -36.34
N SER A 182 -23.30 -5.60 -37.49
CA SER A 182 -23.21 -4.26 -38.11
C SER A 182 -24.50 -3.81 -38.81
N GLY A 183 -25.46 -3.29 -38.04
CA GLY A 183 -26.75 -2.78 -38.54
C GLY A 183 -27.35 -1.64 -37.70
N SER A 184 -28.59 -1.25 -38.03
CA SER A 184 -29.38 -0.24 -37.30
C SER A 184 -30.68 -0.87 -36.80
N HIS A 185 -30.95 -0.74 -35.50
CA HIS A 185 -31.95 -1.53 -34.80
C HIS A 185 -32.85 -0.62 -33.98
N HIS A 186 -34.16 -0.85 -34.02
CA HIS A 186 -35.14 0.11 -33.51
C HIS A 186 -36.23 -0.59 -32.69
N LEU A 187 -36.20 -0.38 -31.38
CA LEU A 187 -37.24 -0.79 -30.44
C LEU A 187 -38.07 0.46 -30.12
N HIS A 188 -39.32 0.53 -30.60
CA HIS A 188 -40.19 1.69 -30.40
C HIS A 188 -41.49 1.31 -29.69
N LYS A 189 -41.79 1.99 -28.57
CA LYS A 189 -42.95 1.67 -27.70
C LYS A 189 -42.98 0.21 -27.26
N ILE A 190 -41.85 -0.28 -26.74
CA ILE A 190 -41.78 -1.60 -26.12
C ILE A 190 -42.03 -1.48 -24.62
N THR A 191 -42.86 -2.39 -24.08
CA THR A 191 -43.04 -2.53 -22.64
C THR A 191 -42.23 -3.73 -22.13
N PHE A 192 -41.20 -3.47 -21.34
CA PHE A 192 -40.45 -4.49 -20.61
C PHE A 192 -40.87 -4.46 -19.14
N ARG A 193 -41.51 -5.53 -18.64
CA ARG A 193 -42.09 -5.53 -17.28
C ARG A 193 -41.86 -6.84 -16.53
N ASP A 194 -41.58 -6.80 -15.22
CA ASP A 194 -41.49 -7.99 -14.35
C ASP A 194 -40.47 -9.07 -14.81
N ASN A 195 -39.51 -8.73 -15.68
CA ASN A 195 -38.52 -9.72 -16.17
C ASN A 195 -37.34 -9.87 -15.20
N VAL A 196 -36.76 -11.07 -15.12
CA VAL A 196 -35.75 -11.44 -14.10
C VAL A 196 -34.49 -12.02 -14.75
N ALA A 197 -33.31 -11.51 -14.37
CA ALA A 197 -32.01 -12.03 -14.78
C ALA A 197 -31.15 -12.48 -13.57
N GLY A 198 -30.67 -13.73 -13.61
CA GLY A 198 -29.81 -14.31 -12.56
C GLY A 198 -28.41 -13.68 -12.43
N SER A 199 -28.02 -12.85 -13.40
CA SER A 199 -26.87 -11.94 -13.36
C SER A 199 -27.30 -10.54 -13.79
N SER A 200 -27.44 -10.27 -15.09
CA SER A 200 -27.39 -8.90 -15.60
C SER A 200 -28.40 -8.58 -16.70
N GLY A 201 -28.95 -7.36 -16.69
CA GLY A 201 -29.94 -6.90 -17.68
C GLY A 201 -31.30 -7.54 -17.46
N GLY A 202 -32.01 -7.17 -16.40
CA GLY A 202 -33.32 -7.75 -16.06
C GLY A 202 -34.33 -7.61 -17.21
N ALA A 203 -34.42 -6.41 -17.81
CA ALA A 203 -35.21 -6.20 -19.01
C ALA A 203 -34.47 -6.67 -20.28
N VAL A 204 -33.27 -6.14 -20.52
CA VAL A 204 -32.52 -6.40 -21.76
C VAL A 204 -31.00 -6.27 -21.56
N THR A 205 -30.24 -7.15 -22.20
CA THR A 205 -28.79 -7.01 -22.39
C THR A 205 -28.47 -6.69 -23.85
N ILE A 206 -27.59 -5.71 -24.07
CA ILE A 206 -27.09 -5.28 -25.37
C ILE A 206 -25.58 -5.53 -25.40
N THR A 207 -25.12 -6.33 -26.37
CA THR A 207 -23.69 -6.68 -26.53
C THR A 207 -23.05 -6.13 -27.81
N GLY A 208 -23.84 -5.66 -28.78
CA GLY A 208 -23.34 -5.12 -30.06
C GLY A 208 -24.37 -4.31 -30.86
N GLY A 209 -23.91 -3.73 -31.97
CA GLY A 209 -24.75 -3.01 -32.95
C GLY A 209 -24.95 -1.50 -32.71
N ASN A 210 -25.80 -0.90 -33.53
CA ASN A 210 -26.33 0.45 -33.31
C ASN A 210 -27.84 0.36 -32.99
N ILE A 211 -28.20 0.50 -31.71
CA ILE A 211 -29.56 0.24 -31.23
C ILE A 211 -30.21 1.52 -30.71
N THR A 212 -31.41 1.83 -31.20
CA THR A 212 -32.29 2.88 -30.68
C THR A 212 -33.43 2.26 -29.88
N LEU A 213 -33.62 2.70 -28.64
CA LEU A 213 -34.79 2.41 -27.81
C LEU A 213 -35.56 3.73 -27.63
N ASP A 214 -36.74 3.84 -28.26
CA ASP A 214 -37.54 5.07 -28.30
C ASP A 214 -38.95 4.89 -27.72
N ALA A 215 -39.35 5.83 -26.85
CA ALA A 215 -40.66 5.83 -26.19
C ALA A 215 -41.01 4.50 -25.49
N CYS A 216 -40.00 3.76 -25.03
CA CYS A 216 -40.15 2.49 -24.33
C CYS A 216 -40.51 2.72 -22.86
N THR A 217 -41.17 1.72 -22.26
CA THR A 217 -41.49 1.70 -20.83
C THR A 217 -40.86 0.44 -20.23
N ILE A 218 -39.99 0.61 -19.23
CA ILE A 218 -39.18 -0.46 -18.67
C ILE A 218 -39.33 -0.42 -17.16
N MET A 219 -40.18 -1.30 -16.61
CA MET A 219 -40.61 -1.22 -15.21
C MET A 219 -40.48 -2.54 -14.44
N GLU A 220 -40.18 -2.47 -13.14
CA GLU A 220 -40.26 -3.62 -12.21
C GLU A 220 -39.40 -4.84 -12.63
N ASN A 221 -38.37 -4.63 -13.46
CA ASN A 221 -37.43 -5.68 -13.87
C ASN A 221 -36.30 -5.81 -12.83
N THR A 222 -35.82 -7.04 -12.62
CA THR A 222 -34.81 -7.35 -11.60
C THR A 222 -33.61 -8.07 -12.20
N ALA A 223 -32.41 -7.61 -11.85
CA ALA A 223 -31.15 -8.33 -12.07
C ALA A 223 -30.47 -8.60 -10.72
N VAL A 224 -29.62 -9.62 -10.65
CA VAL A 224 -28.83 -9.87 -9.43
C VAL A 224 -27.67 -8.88 -9.34
N THR A 225 -26.81 -8.81 -10.36
CA THR A 225 -25.52 -8.12 -10.29
C THR A 225 -25.54 -6.72 -10.92
N LEU A 226 -26.04 -6.58 -12.15
CA LEU A 226 -25.91 -5.36 -12.95
C LEU A 226 -27.18 -5.07 -13.75
N ALA A 227 -27.57 -3.80 -13.85
CA ALA A 227 -28.66 -3.34 -14.71
C ALA A 227 -30.01 -4.03 -14.43
N GLY A 228 -30.80 -3.48 -13.51
CA GLY A 228 -32.16 -3.97 -13.26
C GLY A 228 -33.01 -3.92 -14.53
N ALA A 229 -32.81 -2.89 -15.36
CA ALA A 229 -33.40 -2.77 -16.69
C ALA A 229 -32.40 -3.06 -17.84
N ILE A 230 -31.58 -2.09 -18.26
CA ILE A 230 -30.76 -2.18 -19.49
C ILE A 230 -29.28 -2.42 -19.16
N HIS A 231 -28.73 -3.58 -19.52
CA HIS A 231 -27.28 -3.83 -19.48
C HIS A 231 -26.67 -3.51 -20.84
N ILE A 232 -25.64 -2.67 -20.87
CA ILE A 232 -24.86 -2.35 -22.07
C ILE A 232 -23.44 -2.84 -21.86
N THR A 233 -22.98 -3.78 -22.69
CA THR A 233 -21.61 -4.30 -22.65
C THR A 233 -21.07 -4.63 -24.05
N HIS A 234 -19.79 -4.97 -24.17
CA HIS A 234 -19.12 -5.06 -25.48
C HIS A 234 -18.65 -6.46 -25.87
N ALA A 235 -19.30 -7.07 -26.87
CA ALA A 235 -18.84 -8.29 -27.53
C ALA A 235 -17.69 -8.03 -28.53
N ALA A 236 -16.55 -7.57 -28.01
CA ALA A 236 -15.18 -7.69 -28.54
C ALA A 236 -14.80 -7.21 -29.96
N MET A 237 -15.71 -7.00 -30.92
CA MET A 237 -15.35 -6.86 -32.35
C MET A 237 -15.98 -5.68 -33.12
N TRP A 238 -17.12 -5.13 -32.70
CA TRP A 238 -17.85 -4.07 -33.44
C TRP A 238 -17.97 -2.77 -32.62
N GLY A 239 -18.26 -1.64 -33.27
CA GLY A 239 -18.59 -0.40 -32.55
C GLY A 239 -20.00 -0.47 -31.96
N LEU A 240 -20.16 -0.10 -30.69
CA LEU A 240 -21.45 -0.13 -29.97
C LEU A 240 -21.96 1.29 -29.70
N ASN A 241 -23.09 1.62 -30.32
CA ASN A 241 -23.85 2.84 -30.07
C ASN A 241 -25.25 2.46 -29.57
N VAL A 242 -25.66 3.03 -28.44
CA VAL A 242 -27.00 2.81 -27.87
C VAL A 242 -27.66 4.15 -27.64
N THR A 243 -28.68 4.46 -28.42
CA THR A 243 -29.47 5.68 -28.27
C THR A 243 -30.76 5.36 -27.51
N LEU A 244 -30.95 5.95 -26.33
CA LEU A 244 -32.17 5.81 -25.54
C LEU A 244 -32.91 7.15 -25.53
N THR A 245 -34.11 7.19 -26.10
CA THR A 245 -34.90 8.42 -26.27
C THR A 245 -36.29 8.31 -25.66
N ASN A 246 -36.77 9.41 -25.06
CA ASN A 246 -38.17 9.60 -24.64
C ASN A 246 -38.75 8.49 -23.72
N SER A 247 -37.90 7.69 -23.08
CA SER A 247 -38.30 6.43 -22.44
C SER A 247 -38.46 6.57 -20.93
N SER A 248 -39.38 5.78 -20.36
CA SER A 248 -39.68 5.74 -18.92
C SER A 248 -39.10 4.46 -18.32
N ILE A 249 -38.11 4.58 -17.43
CA ILE A 249 -37.43 3.45 -16.80
C ILE A 249 -37.58 3.58 -15.28
N HIS A 250 -38.34 2.69 -14.64
CA HIS A 250 -38.68 2.87 -13.23
C HIS A 250 -38.90 1.60 -12.41
N ASP A 251 -38.68 1.71 -11.10
CA ASP A 251 -38.90 0.62 -10.12
C ASP A 251 -38.08 -0.66 -10.42
N ASN A 252 -36.98 -0.55 -11.20
CA ASN A 252 -36.09 -1.67 -11.51
C ASN A 252 -34.98 -1.83 -10.45
N ILE A 253 -34.49 -3.06 -10.24
CA ILE A 253 -33.63 -3.43 -9.11
C ILE A 253 -32.38 -4.21 -9.55
N ALA A 254 -31.19 -3.85 -9.02
CA ALA A 254 -29.94 -4.60 -9.19
C ALA A 254 -28.97 -4.41 -7.99
N ASP A 255 -27.81 -5.08 -8.00
CA ASP A 255 -26.69 -4.69 -7.12
C ASP A 255 -26.06 -3.37 -7.57
N SER A 256 -25.68 -3.18 -8.84
CA SER A 256 -25.29 -1.87 -9.38
C SER A 256 -25.99 -1.51 -10.70
N GLY A 257 -26.30 -0.23 -10.90
CA GLY A 257 -27.07 0.24 -12.06
C GLY A 257 -28.53 -0.17 -11.96
N GLY A 258 -29.32 0.47 -11.10
CA GLY A 258 -30.72 0.05 -10.87
C GLY A 258 -31.56 0.10 -12.15
N ALA A 259 -31.41 1.15 -12.96
CA ALA A 259 -32.03 1.28 -14.28
C ALA A 259 -31.08 0.84 -15.42
N VAL A 260 -29.87 1.37 -15.49
CA VAL A 260 -28.91 1.07 -16.58
C VAL A 260 -27.52 0.79 -15.99
N ALA A 261 -26.81 -0.20 -16.52
CA ALA A 261 -25.38 -0.39 -16.26
C ALA A 261 -24.60 -0.46 -17.58
N VAL A 262 -23.46 0.24 -17.63
CA VAL A 262 -22.55 0.29 -18.77
C VAL A 262 -21.19 -0.24 -18.33
N THR A 263 -20.76 -1.36 -18.90
CA THR A 263 -19.54 -2.09 -18.49
C THR A 263 -18.85 -2.65 -19.71
N SER A 264 -17.54 -2.89 -19.71
CA SER A 264 -16.92 -3.73 -20.75
C SER A 264 -16.68 -5.16 -20.26
N SER A 265 -16.52 -6.09 -21.20
CA SER A 265 -16.05 -7.46 -20.90
C SER A 265 -14.51 -7.58 -21.00
N ALA A 266 -13.80 -6.45 -21.01
CA ALA A 266 -12.34 -6.45 -21.08
C ALA A 266 -11.78 -6.76 -19.68
N PRO A 267 -10.88 -7.75 -19.53
CA PRO A 267 -10.29 -8.04 -18.23
C PRO A 267 -9.47 -6.84 -17.74
N SER A 268 -9.67 -6.47 -16.47
CA SER A 268 -9.09 -5.28 -15.82
C SER A 268 -7.56 -5.28 -15.68
N SER A 269 -6.87 -6.31 -16.18
CA SER A 269 -5.41 -6.48 -16.14
C SER A 269 -4.62 -5.52 -17.06
N PHE A 270 -5.29 -4.74 -17.92
CA PHE A 270 -4.62 -3.87 -18.91
C PHE A 270 -4.45 -2.39 -18.53
N LEU A 271 -5.04 -1.92 -17.43
CA LEU A 271 -5.03 -0.49 -17.07
C LEU A 271 -3.87 -0.05 -16.14
N SER A 272 -3.07 -0.98 -15.62
CA SER A 272 -1.92 -0.63 -14.78
C SER A 272 -0.67 -0.27 -15.60
N GLY A 273 -0.53 1.02 -15.93
CA GLY A 273 0.78 1.64 -16.19
C GLY A 273 1.16 2.01 -17.64
N VAL A 274 0.27 1.93 -18.62
CA VAL A 274 0.57 2.37 -20.00
C VAL A 274 0.22 3.85 -20.20
N ILE A 275 1.23 4.72 -20.17
CA ILE A 275 1.09 6.11 -20.64
C ILE A 275 0.86 6.09 -22.16
N ILE A 276 -0.26 6.66 -22.61
CA ILE A 276 -0.62 6.73 -24.04
C ILE A 276 0.28 7.76 -24.74
N LEU A 277 1.48 7.34 -25.13
CA LEU A 277 2.32 8.07 -26.08
C LEU A 277 1.74 7.96 -27.49
N TRP A 278 1.54 9.11 -28.12
CA TRP A 278 1.05 9.22 -29.48
C TRP A 278 2.13 8.73 -30.47
N LEU A 279 2.02 7.50 -31.01
CA LEU A 279 2.39 7.14 -32.40
C LEU A 279 2.14 5.64 -32.77
N SER A 280 0.89 5.15 -32.69
CA SER A 280 0.50 3.85 -33.30
C SER A 280 -1.03 3.67 -33.51
N CYS A 281 -1.75 4.78 -33.69
CA CYS A 281 -3.20 4.78 -33.84
C CYS A 281 -3.65 4.37 -35.26
N LEU A 282 -3.90 3.07 -35.49
CA LEU A 282 -4.57 2.60 -36.73
C LEU A 282 -5.57 1.44 -36.55
N THR A 283 -5.53 0.67 -35.44
CA THR A 283 -6.48 -0.45 -35.21
C THR A 283 -7.06 -0.57 -33.79
N MET A 284 -6.50 0.09 -32.77
CA MET A 284 -6.90 -0.11 -31.37
C MET A 284 -7.68 1.05 -30.70
N CYS A 285 -7.84 2.20 -31.35
CA CYS A 285 -8.48 3.38 -30.75
C CYS A 285 -10.01 3.46 -30.88
N PHE A 286 -10.65 2.53 -31.60
CA PHE A 286 -12.10 2.51 -31.89
C PHE A 286 -12.91 1.53 -31.02
N ARG A 287 -12.41 1.19 -29.82
CA ARG A 287 -13.11 0.37 -28.82
C ARG A 287 -13.66 1.25 -27.69
N LYS A 288 -14.84 1.82 -27.88
CA LYS A 288 -15.54 2.61 -26.86
C LYS A 288 -17.05 2.40 -26.99
N ILE A 289 -17.73 2.19 -25.87
CA ILE A 289 -19.19 2.08 -25.77
C ILE A 289 -19.74 3.50 -25.59
N TRP A 290 -20.57 4.02 -26.50
CA TRP A 290 -21.08 5.41 -26.43
C TRP A 290 -22.62 5.44 -26.29
N PRO A 291 -23.19 5.25 -25.09
CA PRO A 291 -24.62 5.44 -24.86
C PRO A 291 -25.00 6.93 -24.88
N ILE A 292 -25.98 7.26 -25.72
CA ILE A 292 -26.57 8.59 -25.84
C ILE A 292 -27.99 8.53 -25.26
N MET A 293 -28.22 9.25 -24.16
CA MET A 293 -29.52 9.35 -23.50
C MET A 293 -30.16 10.72 -23.79
N VAL A 294 -31.44 10.73 -24.18
CA VAL A 294 -32.18 11.97 -24.50
C VAL A 294 -33.59 11.96 -23.91
N SER A 295 -33.90 12.96 -23.08
CA SER A 295 -35.24 13.24 -22.53
C SER A 295 -35.89 12.06 -21.79
N ASN A 296 -35.09 11.18 -21.18
CA ASN A 296 -35.59 10.00 -20.49
C ASN A 296 -36.08 10.31 -19.07
N GLN A 297 -36.85 9.40 -18.49
CA GLN A 297 -37.40 9.51 -17.15
C GLN A 297 -37.00 8.29 -16.32
N LEU A 298 -35.93 8.42 -15.54
CA LEU A 298 -35.39 7.36 -14.68
C LEU A 298 -35.90 7.58 -13.25
N LYS A 299 -36.84 6.76 -12.78
CA LYS A 299 -37.55 7.00 -11.51
C LYS A 299 -37.53 5.80 -10.56
N PHE A 300 -37.36 5.99 -9.26
CA PHE A 300 -37.52 4.92 -8.25
C PHE A 300 -36.66 3.65 -8.46
N ASN A 301 -35.64 3.69 -9.34
CA ASN A 301 -34.78 2.54 -9.57
C ASN A 301 -33.78 2.39 -8.40
N ASN A 302 -33.44 1.15 -8.06
CA ASN A 302 -32.72 0.83 -6.83
C ASN A 302 -31.50 -0.06 -7.11
N ALA A 303 -30.31 0.45 -6.77
CA ALA A 303 -29.08 -0.30 -6.70
C ALA A 303 -28.73 -0.59 -5.23
N LYS A 304 -28.07 -1.71 -4.92
CA LYS A 304 -27.49 -1.96 -3.58
C LYS A 304 -26.16 -1.22 -3.39
N MET A 305 -25.34 -1.11 -4.43
CA MET A 305 -23.99 -0.55 -4.40
C MET A 305 -23.94 0.76 -5.18
N GLU A 306 -23.63 0.76 -6.48
CA GLU A 306 -23.49 2.00 -7.27
C GLU A 306 -24.66 2.28 -8.23
N GLY A 307 -24.97 3.57 -8.44
CA GLY A 307 -25.73 4.05 -9.60
C GLY A 307 -27.20 3.65 -9.59
N GLY A 308 -28.00 4.26 -8.72
CA GLY A 308 -29.41 3.89 -8.54
C GLY A 308 -30.23 4.04 -9.81
N GLY A 309 -30.02 5.14 -10.54
CA GLY A 309 -30.47 5.26 -11.93
C GLY A 309 -29.50 4.57 -12.90
N VAL A 310 -28.28 5.11 -13.03
CA VAL A 310 -27.28 4.64 -14.00
C VAL A 310 -25.95 4.35 -13.33
N HIS A 311 -25.29 3.25 -13.71
CA HIS A 311 -23.90 2.95 -13.35
C HIS A 311 -23.01 2.82 -14.58
N VAL A 312 -21.77 3.34 -14.53
CA VAL A 312 -20.80 3.29 -15.64
C VAL A 312 -19.41 2.90 -15.14
N THR A 313 -18.93 1.72 -15.51
CA THR A 313 -17.59 1.22 -15.16
C THR A 313 -16.61 1.24 -16.35
N ASP A 314 -17.13 1.27 -17.58
CA ASP A 314 -16.39 1.52 -18.82
C ASP A 314 -17.34 2.14 -19.85
N GLY A 315 -16.80 2.79 -20.89
CA GLY A 315 -17.56 3.50 -21.91
C GLY A 315 -17.56 5.02 -21.76
N TRP A 316 -18.40 5.70 -22.54
CA TRP A 316 -18.47 7.15 -22.69
C TRP A 316 -19.95 7.55 -22.66
N ILE A 317 -20.47 8.01 -21.52
CA ILE A 317 -21.90 8.38 -21.39
C ILE A 317 -22.16 9.85 -21.71
N THR A 318 -23.20 10.09 -22.52
CA THR A 318 -23.69 11.44 -22.84
C THR A 318 -25.21 11.51 -22.60
N ASP A 319 -25.67 12.38 -21.71
CA ASP A 319 -27.09 12.64 -21.45
C ASP A 319 -27.52 14.06 -21.84
N TYR A 320 -28.68 14.15 -22.48
CA TYR A 320 -29.36 15.38 -22.85
C TYR A 320 -30.78 15.42 -22.25
N ALA A 321 -31.00 16.30 -21.27
CA ALA A 321 -32.31 16.63 -20.71
C ALA A 321 -33.10 15.47 -20.06
N SER A 322 -32.45 14.37 -19.64
CA SER A 322 -33.14 13.34 -18.85
C SER A 322 -33.40 13.79 -17.40
N ASN A 323 -34.34 13.12 -16.73
CA ASN A 323 -34.71 13.35 -15.34
C ASN A 323 -34.51 12.07 -14.52
N PHE A 324 -33.60 12.16 -13.54
CA PHE A 324 -33.31 11.15 -12.54
C PHE A 324 -34.06 11.51 -11.26
N PHE A 325 -35.14 10.79 -10.95
CA PHE A 325 -36.06 11.11 -9.86
C PHE A 325 -36.17 10.00 -8.81
N LYS A 326 -35.81 10.26 -7.55
CA LYS A 326 -35.97 9.30 -6.43
C LYS A 326 -35.33 7.92 -6.64
N ASN A 327 -34.24 7.84 -7.39
CA ASN A 327 -33.46 6.61 -7.49
C ASN A 327 -32.55 6.47 -6.24
N THR A 328 -32.16 5.24 -5.90
CA THR A 328 -31.45 4.92 -4.65
C THR A 328 -30.24 4.00 -4.86
N ALA A 329 -29.15 4.24 -4.13
CA ALA A 329 -27.92 3.45 -4.14
C ALA A 329 -27.15 3.59 -2.82
N THR A 330 -26.04 2.86 -2.63
CA THR A 330 -25.03 3.24 -1.61
C THR A 330 -24.19 4.41 -2.12
N ASN A 331 -23.76 4.36 -3.39
CA ASN A 331 -22.99 5.40 -4.07
C ASN A 331 -23.71 5.87 -5.34
N GLY A 332 -23.98 7.17 -5.49
CA GLY A 332 -24.52 7.72 -6.74
C GLY A 332 -26.00 7.42 -6.92
N GLY A 333 -26.85 8.09 -6.13
CA GLY A 333 -28.29 7.78 -6.07
C GLY A 333 -28.96 7.88 -7.44
N GLY A 334 -28.65 8.90 -8.23
CA GLY A 334 -29.04 9.00 -9.64
C GLY A 334 -28.02 8.36 -10.60
N LEU A 335 -26.74 8.71 -10.47
CA LEU A 335 -25.65 8.27 -11.36
C LEU A 335 -24.39 7.92 -10.55
N GLY A 336 -23.81 6.75 -10.79
CA GLY A 336 -22.48 6.36 -10.31
C GLY A 336 -21.52 6.14 -11.49
N CYS A 337 -20.24 6.48 -11.35
CA CYS A 337 -19.26 6.32 -12.43
C CYS A 337 -17.83 6.16 -11.91
N ASP A 338 -17.18 5.07 -12.29
CA ASP A 338 -15.78 4.77 -11.90
C ASP A 338 -14.76 5.56 -12.75
N ILE A 339 -15.18 5.98 -13.94
CA ILE A 339 -14.30 6.49 -14.99
C ILE A 339 -14.42 8.02 -15.17
N PRO A 340 -13.36 8.69 -15.67
CA PRO A 340 -13.32 10.15 -15.73
C PRO A 340 -14.07 10.76 -16.93
N LEU A 341 -15.17 10.15 -17.42
CA LEU A 341 -15.81 10.58 -18.67
C LEU A 341 -17.34 10.48 -18.72
N ILE A 342 -17.98 11.65 -18.57
CA ILE A 342 -19.44 11.83 -18.51
C ILE A 342 -19.78 13.21 -19.11
N GLN A 343 -20.72 13.28 -20.05
CA GLN A 343 -21.26 14.56 -20.54
C GLN A 343 -22.74 14.69 -20.13
N LEU A 344 -23.10 15.78 -19.44
CA LEU A 344 -24.48 16.02 -18.96
C LEU A 344 -24.93 17.42 -19.37
N SER A 345 -26.03 17.51 -20.14
CA SER A 345 -26.57 18.79 -20.63
C SER A 345 -28.07 18.89 -20.41
N ASN A 346 -28.50 19.89 -19.63
CA ASN A 346 -29.88 20.12 -19.17
C ASN A 346 -30.51 18.97 -18.34
N THR A 347 -29.70 17.96 -17.98
CA THR A 347 -30.08 16.82 -17.13
C THR A 347 -30.53 17.30 -15.74
N SER A 348 -31.48 16.61 -15.13
CA SER A 348 -31.94 16.91 -13.77
C SER A 348 -31.84 15.70 -12.84
N PHE A 349 -31.30 15.94 -11.64
CA PHE A 349 -31.23 14.99 -10.53
C PHE A 349 -32.12 15.53 -9.40
N VAL A 350 -33.21 14.83 -9.10
CA VAL A 350 -34.25 15.30 -8.20
C VAL A 350 -34.60 14.23 -7.15
N GLN A 351 -34.45 14.55 -5.87
CA GLN A 351 -34.82 13.68 -4.74
C GLN A 351 -34.18 12.27 -4.74
N ASN A 352 -33.07 12.05 -5.45
CA ASN A 352 -32.32 10.80 -5.38
C ASN A 352 -31.59 10.69 -4.01
N THR A 353 -31.36 9.45 -3.54
CA THR A 353 -30.77 9.20 -2.21
C THR A 353 -29.60 8.24 -2.28
N ALA A 354 -28.53 8.51 -1.55
CA ALA A 354 -27.39 7.59 -1.38
C ALA A 354 -26.72 7.74 0.00
N ASP A 355 -25.66 6.97 0.28
CA ASP A 355 -24.72 7.28 1.36
C ASP A 355 -23.68 8.31 0.88
N ASN A 356 -23.15 8.16 -0.33
CA ASN A 356 -22.29 9.12 -1.00
C ASN A 356 -22.86 9.54 -2.36
N GLY A 357 -22.85 10.83 -2.68
CA GLY A 357 -23.26 11.30 -4.01
C GLY A 357 -24.75 11.14 -4.23
N GLY A 358 -25.58 11.86 -3.47
CA GLY A 358 -27.03 11.69 -3.47
C GLY A 358 -27.66 11.81 -4.86
N GLY A 359 -27.18 12.77 -5.68
CA GLY A 359 -27.46 12.83 -7.11
C GLY A 359 -26.46 12.03 -7.95
N VAL A 360 -25.17 12.37 -7.84
CA VAL A 360 -24.06 11.82 -8.64
C VAL A 360 -22.89 11.41 -7.74
N TRP A 361 -22.29 10.26 -8.00
CA TRP A 361 -21.03 9.80 -7.41
C TRP A 361 -20.00 9.50 -8.49
N LEU A 362 -18.74 9.84 -8.23
CA LEU A 362 -17.62 9.77 -9.16
C LEU A 362 -16.41 9.19 -8.40
N ASP A 363 -15.80 8.12 -8.89
CA ASP A 363 -14.54 7.64 -8.30
C ASP A 363 -13.39 8.56 -8.70
N VAL A 364 -13.07 8.60 -10.00
CA VAL A 364 -12.02 9.47 -10.58
C VAL A 364 -12.61 10.80 -11.05
N CYS A 365 -11.88 11.92 -10.85
CA CYS A 365 -12.32 13.23 -11.33
C CYS A 365 -12.54 13.25 -12.86
N PRO A 366 -13.74 13.60 -13.37
CA PRO A 366 -14.01 13.61 -14.79
C PRO A 366 -13.46 14.85 -15.49
N SER A 367 -12.94 14.66 -16.71
CA SER A 367 -12.36 15.73 -17.54
C SER A 367 -13.38 16.46 -18.42
N PHE A 368 -14.59 16.73 -17.90
CA PHE A 368 -15.78 17.02 -18.71
C PHE A 368 -16.66 18.21 -18.31
N THR A 369 -17.55 18.53 -19.25
CA THR A 369 -18.49 19.65 -19.23
C THR A 369 -19.86 19.21 -18.72
N PHE A 370 -20.29 19.79 -17.61
CA PHE A 370 -21.72 19.91 -17.29
C PHE A 370 -22.27 21.19 -17.91
N GLN A 371 -23.54 21.23 -18.30
CA GLN A 371 -24.18 22.41 -18.87
C GLN A 371 -25.67 22.46 -18.50
N GLY A 372 -26.11 23.42 -17.69
CA GLY A 372 -27.50 23.55 -17.26
C GLY A 372 -28.02 22.42 -16.36
N VAL A 373 -27.14 21.67 -15.68
CA VAL A 373 -27.53 20.49 -14.88
C VAL A 373 -28.18 20.93 -13.56
N ASN A 374 -29.34 20.37 -13.21
CA ASN A 374 -30.12 20.79 -12.05
C ASN A 374 -30.21 19.72 -10.95
N PHE A 375 -29.66 20.01 -9.78
CA PHE A 375 -29.69 19.17 -8.58
C PHE A 375 -30.68 19.74 -7.54
N ASN A 376 -31.82 19.08 -7.34
CA ASN A 376 -32.86 19.52 -6.39
C ASN A 376 -33.26 18.44 -5.37
N GLY A 377 -33.02 18.68 -4.09
CA GLY A 377 -33.53 17.84 -2.99
C GLY A 377 -32.90 16.47 -2.87
N ASN A 378 -31.73 16.23 -3.50
CA ASN A 378 -31.01 14.96 -3.39
C ASN A 378 -30.36 14.84 -2.01
N THR A 379 -30.26 13.63 -1.47
CA THR A 379 -29.81 13.37 -0.10
C THR A 379 -28.66 12.36 -0.09
N ALA A 380 -27.56 12.67 0.61
CA ALA A 380 -26.50 11.72 0.93
C ALA A 380 -26.42 11.53 2.46
N THR A 381 -26.29 10.32 2.98
CA THR A 381 -26.15 10.14 4.45
C THR A 381 -24.82 10.68 4.97
N PHE A 382 -23.74 10.49 4.21
CA PHE A 382 -22.39 10.94 4.55
C PHE A 382 -21.99 12.21 3.80
N SER A 383 -21.74 12.14 2.49
CA SER A 383 -21.11 13.25 1.76
C SER A 383 -21.59 13.44 0.31
N GLY A 384 -21.62 14.70 -0.14
CA GLY A 384 -21.93 15.05 -1.52
C GLY A 384 -23.41 14.90 -1.84
N GLY A 385 -24.27 15.71 -1.20
CA GLY A 385 -25.73 15.56 -1.32
C GLY A 385 -26.23 15.69 -2.76
N ALA A 386 -25.60 16.53 -3.58
CA ALA A 386 -25.77 16.55 -5.03
C ALA A 386 -24.70 15.74 -5.78
N ILE A 387 -23.41 15.96 -5.46
CA ILE A 387 -22.25 15.36 -6.15
C ILE A 387 -21.18 14.96 -5.13
N PHE A 388 -20.68 13.72 -5.23
CA PHE A 388 -19.48 13.24 -4.53
C PHE A 388 -18.36 12.91 -5.53
N VAL A 389 -17.10 13.17 -5.15
CA VAL A 389 -15.89 12.72 -5.85
C VAL A 389 -14.95 12.03 -4.85
N ASN A 390 -14.45 10.84 -5.18
CA ASN A 390 -13.53 10.07 -4.32
C ASN A 390 -12.06 10.53 -4.45
N ASP A 391 -11.66 10.92 -5.66
CA ASP A 391 -10.32 11.42 -6.02
C ASP A 391 -9.93 12.74 -5.33
N ASP A 392 -8.70 12.79 -4.80
CA ASP A 392 -8.05 13.96 -4.17
C ASP A 392 -7.58 15.03 -5.18
N SER A 393 -7.58 14.73 -6.48
CA SER A 393 -7.21 15.71 -7.50
C SER A 393 -8.16 16.93 -7.47
N ALA A 394 -7.64 18.11 -7.82
CA ALA A 394 -8.34 19.38 -7.67
C ALA A 394 -9.47 19.53 -8.71
N CYS A 395 -10.55 18.78 -8.52
CA CYS A 395 -11.57 18.55 -9.53
C CYS A 395 -12.39 19.81 -9.80
N LYS A 396 -12.45 20.23 -11.07
CA LYS A 396 -13.16 21.45 -11.48
C LYS A 396 -14.66 21.19 -11.66
N LEU A 397 -15.29 20.72 -10.59
CA LEU A 397 -16.75 20.61 -10.49
C LEU A 397 -17.41 21.98 -10.68
N CYS A 398 -18.69 21.97 -11.07
CA CYS A 398 -19.56 23.14 -10.95
C CYS A 398 -19.58 23.64 -9.51
N GLY A 399 -18.91 24.77 -9.24
CA GLY A 399 -19.05 25.48 -7.97
C GLY A 399 -20.48 26.01 -7.77
N ALA A 400 -20.84 26.40 -6.56
CA ALA A 400 -22.19 26.89 -6.23
C ALA A 400 -22.63 28.16 -7.00
N ASN A 401 -21.69 28.85 -7.65
CA ASN A 401 -21.91 30.04 -8.48
C ASN A 401 -21.67 29.79 -9.98
N ASP A 402 -21.51 28.53 -10.42
CA ASP A 402 -21.31 28.20 -11.83
C ASP A 402 -22.66 28.22 -12.58
N ALA A 403 -22.74 28.97 -13.68
CA ALA A 403 -23.94 29.01 -14.52
C ALA A 403 -24.30 27.64 -15.13
N ASN A 404 -23.36 26.69 -15.14
CA ASN A 404 -23.54 25.35 -15.69
C ASN A 404 -24.24 24.37 -14.76
N CYS A 405 -24.34 24.62 -13.45
CA CYS A 405 -25.13 23.77 -12.56
C CYS A 405 -25.94 24.56 -11.53
N LYS A 406 -27.19 24.14 -11.33
CA LYS A 406 -28.09 24.71 -10.33
C LYS A 406 -28.25 23.74 -9.16
N TYR A 407 -28.03 24.23 -7.95
CA TYR A 407 -28.21 23.48 -6.72
C TYR A 407 -29.37 24.04 -5.88
N SER A 408 -30.19 23.17 -5.29
CA SER A 408 -31.30 23.56 -4.41
C SER A 408 -31.69 22.42 -3.47
N ASN A 409 -31.96 22.71 -2.20
CA ASN A 409 -32.51 21.77 -1.21
C ASN A 409 -31.74 20.45 -0.98
N ASN A 410 -30.53 20.27 -1.54
CA ASN A 410 -29.75 19.05 -1.38
C ASN A 410 -29.20 18.95 0.06
N ALA A 411 -29.12 17.74 0.60
CA ALA A 411 -28.76 17.48 2.00
C ALA A 411 -27.64 16.43 2.10
N ALA A 412 -26.68 16.68 2.99
CA ALA A 412 -25.71 15.68 3.44
C ALA A 412 -25.10 16.07 4.78
N SER A 413 -24.52 15.10 5.51
CA SER A 413 -23.75 15.38 6.73
C SER A 413 -22.52 16.25 6.45
N SER A 414 -21.91 16.06 5.26
CA SER A 414 -20.79 16.83 4.73
C SER A 414 -21.05 17.24 3.27
N GLY A 415 -20.77 18.49 2.90
CA GLY A 415 -20.81 18.90 1.49
C GLY A 415 -22.18 18.70 0.82
N SER A 416 -23.24 19.34 1.34
CA SER A 416 -24.64 19.10 0.93
C SER A 416 -24.91 19.32 -0.56
N ASN A 417 -24.09 20.10 -1.25
CA ASN A 417 -24.04 20.12 -2.72
C ASN A 417 -22.89 19.24 -3.21
N THR A 418 -21.65 19.73 -3.10
CA THR A 418 -20.43 19.02 -3.50
C THR A 418 -19.60 18.62 -2.28
N GLY A 419 -18.95 17.45 -2.29
CA GLY A 419 -17.97 17.05 -1.27
C GLY A 419 -17.09 15.87 -1.69
N THR A 420 -15.98 15.67 -0.96
CA THR A 420 -15.02 14.55 -1.14
C THR A 420 -14.85 13.71 0.14
N GLY A 421 -15.77 13.82 1.10
CA GLY A 421 -15.54 13.33 2.46
C GLY A 421 -14.39 14.06 3.19
N PRO A 422 -14.02 13.63 4.41
CA PRO A 422 -12.92 14.20 5.19
C PRO A 422 -11.56 13.83 4.62
N GLN A 423 -10.84 14.82 4.08
CA GLN A 423 -9.47 14.67 3.56
C GLN A 423 -8.43 15.44 4.38
N LYS A 424 -8.84 16.31 5.30
CA LYS A 424 -7.96 17.18 6.09
C LYS A 424 -8.47 17.25 7.53
N LEU A 425 -7.55 17.31 8.49
CA LEU A 425 -7.86 17.54 9.91
C LEU A 425 -7.12 18.77 10.42
N LYS A 426 -7.86 19.84 10.68
CA LYS A 426 -7.35 21.07 11.29
C LYS A 426 -7.45 20.94 12.81
N LEU A 427 -6.33 20.74 13.50
CA LEU A 427 -6.31 20.73 14.96
C LEU A 427 -6.35 22.15 15.51
N ASP A 428 -7.29 22.40 16.43
CA ASP A 428 -7.59 23.74 16.93
C ASP A 428 -6.81 24.03 18.22
N TYR A 429 -5.50 24.30 18.06
CA TYR A 429 -4.60 24.69 19.13
C TYR A 429 -4.40 26.22 19.21
N GLY A 430 -4.38 26.75 20.44
CA GLY A 430 -3.63 27.98 20.73
C GLY A 430 -2.12 27.68 20.68
N THR A 431 -1.33 28.61 20.15
CA THR A 431 0.12 28.42 19.96
C THR A 431 0.85 28.19 21.30
N ASN A 432 1.55 27.05 21.39
CA ASN A 432 2.43 26.65 22.50
C ASN A 432 1.76 26.48 23.88
N ILE A 433 1.19 25.29 24.12
CA ILE A 433 0.72 24.89 25.46
C ILE A 433 1.90 24.36 26.30
N HIS A 434 2.69 25.25 26.90
CA HIS A 434 3.56 24.88 28.01
C HIS A 434 2.72 24.75 29.28
N SER A 435 2.38 23.52 29.67
CA SER A 435 1.54 23.24 30.85
C SER A 435 2.10 22.11 31.71
N THR A 436 2.63 22.47 32.89
CA THR A 436 3.02 21.52 33.94
C THR A 436 1.79 20.94 34.63
N PHE A 437 1.42 19.71 34.29
CA PHE A 437 0.18 19.06 34.75
C PHE A 437 0.32 18.38 36.12
N ASN A 438 0.16 19.15 37.20
CA ASN A 438 -0.02 18.58 38.53
C ASN A 438 -1.50 18.22 38.81
N GLN A 439 -1.75 16.93 39.07
CA GLN A 439 -3.06 16.26 39.25
C GLN A 439 -3.90 16.01 37.99
N LYS A 440 -4.87 15.09 38.12
CA LYS A 440 -5.70 14.44 37.08
C LYS A 440 -6.14 15.41 35.97
N SER A 441 -5.36 15.47 34.90
CA SER A 441 -5.62 16.35 33.77
C SER A 441 -6.13 15.53 32.59
N HIS A 442 -7.33 15.89 32.10
CA HIS A 442 -7.85 15.41 30.82
C HIS A 442 -7.46 16.40 29.73
N VAL A 443 -6.37 16.12 29.01
CA VAL A 443 -5.97 16.93 27.85
C VAL A 443 -6.87 16.56 26.68
N LYS A 444 -7.88 17.40 26.42
CA LYS A 444 -8.71 17.33 25.22
C LYS A 444 -8.07 18.15 24.11
N ILE A 445 -7.91 17.54 22.94
CA ILE A 445 -7.50 18.20 21.71
C ILE A 445 -8.71 18.18 20.78
N GLN A 446 -9.25 19.35 20.47
CA GLN A 446 -10.32 19.52 19.50
C GLN A 446 -9.72 19.71 18.10
N GLY A 447 -10.46 19.30 17.08
CA GLY A 447 -10.07 19.54 15.70
C GLY A 447 -11.25 19.48 14.76
N THR A 448 -11.18 20.30 13.72
CA THR A 448 -12.19 20.41 12.68
C THR A 448 -11.80 19.53 11.49
N LEU A 449 -12.64 18.56 11.13
CA LEU A 449 -12.50 17.80 9.89
C LEU A 449 -12.95 18.66 8.70
N LEU A 450 -12.12 18.68 7.66
CA LEU A 450 -12.31 19.45 6.43
C LEU A 450 -12.24 18.54 5.20
N ASP A 451 -12.97 18.86 4.14
CA ASP A 451 -12.88 18.16 2.85
C ASP A 451 -11.72 18.68 1.98
N ALA A 452 -11.56 18.15 0.77
CA ALA A 452 -10.53 18.61 -0.16
C ALA A 452 -10.66 20.11 -0.48
N TYR A 453 -11.88 20.65 -0.52
CA TYR A 453 -12.19 22.06 -0.79
C TYR A 453 -12.11 22.97 0.45
N GLY A 454 -11.90 22.41 1.64
CA GLY A 454 -11.80 23.15 2.91
C GLY A 454 -13.14 23.42 3.60
N GLN A 455 -14.22 22.76 3.20
CA GLN A 455 -15.53 22.81 3.89
C GLN A 455 -15.53 21.92 5.13
N ILE A 456 -16.29 22.32 6.16
CA ILE A 456 -16.38 21.56 7.42
C ILE A 456 -17.26 20.32 7.23
N VAL A 457 -16.74 19.16 7.62
CA VAL A 457 -17.34 17.83 7.40
C VAL A 457 -18.37 17.45 8.48
N THR A 458 -18.35 18.12 9.63
CA THR A 458 -19.21 17.79 10.79
C THR A 458 -19.81 19.06 11.40
N GLN A 459 -21.15 19.17 11.41
CA GLN A 459 -21.87 20.25 12.12
C GLN A 459 -21.98 20.03 13.63
N THR A 460 -21.60 18.86 14.15
CA THR A 460 -21.55 18.60 15.60
C THR A 460 -20.41 19.36 16.25
N GLU A 461 -20.73 20.30 17.14
CA GLU A 461 -19.74 21.00 17.96
C GLU A 461 -18.86 20.00 18.73
N GLN A 462 -17.54 20.24 18.73
CA GLN A 462 -16.53 19.47 19.46
C GLN A 462 -16.29 18.01 19.02
N THR A 463 -15.89 17.83 17.75
CA THR A 463 -15.07 16.65 17.37
C THR A 463 -13.77 16.66 18.20
N THR A 464 -13.78 15.89 19.29
CA THR A 464 -12.58 15.62 20.09
C THR A 464 -11.75 14.61 19.32
N VAL A 465 -10.48 14.92 19.07
CA VAL A 465 -9.55 14.08 18.28
C VAL A 465 -8.65 13.24 19.19
N LEU A 466 -8.22 13.83 20.31
CA LEU A 466 -7.36 13.19 21.30
C LEU A 466 -7.86 13.50 22.71
N SER A 467 -7.85 12.50 23.59
CA SER A 467 -8.16 12.67 25.01
C SER A 467 -7.15 11.91 25.88
N ALA A 468 -6.07 12.58 26.29
CA ALA A 468 -5.11 11.99 27.20
C ALA A 468 -5.59 12.14 28.66
N SER A 469 -5.80 11.02 29.36
CA SER A 469 -6.07 11.01 30.80
C SER A 469 -4.77 10.79 31.57
N ILE A 470 -4.11 11.87 31.99
CA ILE A 470 -2.82 11.79 32.68
C ILE A 470 -3.05 11.58 34.17
N LEU A 471 -2.83 10.34 34.63
CA LEU A 471 -2.92 9.94 36.04
C LEU A 471 -1.57 10.15 36.74
N ASN A 472 -1.50 11.18 37.58
CA ASN A 472 -0.42 11.45 38.54
C ASN A 472 1.00 11.58 37.93
N ALA A 473 1.16 12.30 36.81
CA ALA A 473 2.46 12.54 36.19
C ALA A 473 2.62 13.97 35.64
N ASP A 474 3.72 14.64 36.02
CA ASP A 474 4.19 15.84 35.31
C ASP A 474 4.80 15.39 33.97
N VAL A 475 4.10 15.71 32.89
CA VAL A 475 4.49 15.36 31.51
C VAL A 475 4.31 16.60 30.63
N GLU A 476 5.36 16.97 29.92
CA GLU A 476 5.30 17.96 28.84
C GLU A 476 5.07 17.22 27.50
N LEU A 477 4.15 17.74 26.68
CA LEU A 477 3.80 17.22 25.37
C LEU A 477 4.29 18.20 24.29
N VAL A 478 5.33 17.82 23.54
CA VAL A 478 5.89 18.66 22.48
C VAL A 478 5.57 18.04 21.12
N GLY A 479 4.58 18.60 20.43
CA GLY A 479 4.19 18.18 19.08
C GLY A 479 5.12 18.73 17.99
N LYS A 480 5.28 18.00 16.89
CA LYS A 480 5.94 18.48 15.67
C LYS A 480 4.92 18.54 14.53
N TYR A 481 4.92 19.64 13.77
CA TYR A 481 3.88 19.95 12.79
C TYR A 481 4.17 19.33 11.41
N GLU A 482 3.37 18.34 10.99
CA GLU A 482 3.08 18.07 9.57
C GLU A 482 1.57 17.82 9.43
N ASN A 483 0.91 18.54 8.51
CA ASN A 483 -0.55 18.56 8.34
C ASN A 483 -1.01 17.64 7.21
N THR A 484 -0.51 16.40 7.19
CA THR A 484 -0.66 15.45 6.09
C THR A 484 -1.47 14.22 6.52
N PHE A 485 -2.75 14.21 6.12
CA PHE A 485 -3.44 12.95 5.84
C PHE A 485 -2.86 12.39 4.53
N SER A 486 -2.65 11.07 4.47
CA SER A 486 -2.49 10.36 3.20
C SER A 486 -3.14 8.99 3.31
N GLN A 487 -3.84 8.57 2.25
CA GLN A 487 -4.53 7.27 2.20
C GLN A 487 -5.40 6.99 3.44
N GLY A 488 -6.21 7.99 3.86
CA GLY A 488 -7.07 7.93 5.05
C GLY A 488 -6.35 7.84 6.40
N THR A 489 -5.02 7.92 6.44
CA THR A 489 -4.21 7.76 7.65
C THR A 489 -3.70 9.10 8.15
N ALA A 490 -3.94 9.39 9.43
CA ALA A 490 -3.40 10.53 10.14
C ALA A 490 -2.17 10.13 10.96
N SER A 491 -1.01 10.73 10.72
CA SER A 491 0.11 10.68 11.66
C SER A 491 0.04 11.87 12.63
N LEU A 492 0.43 11.66 13.89
CA LEU A 492 0.48 12.71 14.90
C LEU A 492 1.75 12.55 15.75
N ASP A 493 2.79 13.32 15.42
CA ASP A 493 4.08 13.25 16.09
C ASP A 493 4.07 14.09 17.38
N PHE A 494 4.08 13.41 18.54
CA PHE A 494 4.19 14.03 19.86
C PHE A 494 5.32 13.41 20.70
N VAL A 495 6.17 14.27 21.27
CA VAL A 495 7.21 13.87 22.22
C VAL A 495 6.69 13.99 23.64
N ILE A 496 6.83 12.92 24.42
CA ILE A 496 6.49 12.85 25.85
C ILE A 496 7.77 13.09 26.66
N VAL A 497 7.85 14.22 27.36
CA VAL A 497 8.99 14.53 28.24
C VAL A 497 8.54 14.42 29.71
N PRO A 498 9.06 13.45 30.49
CA PRO A 498 8.74 13.35 31.91
C PRO A 498 9.50 14.41 32.73
N GLY A 499 8.81 15.05 33.67
CA GLY A 499 9.41 16.04 34.57
C GLY A 499 10.47 15.47 35.53
N GLU A 500 11.37 16.32 36.04
CA GLU A 500 12.45 15.90 36.96
C GLU A 500 11.94 15.21 38.24
N SER A 501 10.70 15.46 38.63
CA SER A 501 9.97 14.84 39.75
C SER A 501 9.78 13.32 39.62
N PHE A 502 10.05 12.73 38.45
CA PHE A 502 9.79 11.31 38.14
C PHE A 502 11.05 10.43 38.01
N ARG A 503 12.24 10.93 38.39
CA ARG A 503 13.44 10.09 38.57
C ARG A 503 13.11 8.91 39.50
N HIS A 504 13.52 7.70 39.11
CA HIS A 504 13.39 6.44 39.88
C HIS A 504 11.96 5.90 40.13
N LYS A 505 10.93 6.30 39.37
CA LYS A 505 9.59 5.69 39.42
C LYS A 505 9.22 5.01 38.10
N LYS A 506 8.44 3.92 38.18
CA LYS A 506 7.68 3.38 37.04
C LYS A 506 6.46 4.27 36.82
N VAL A 507 6.18 4.62 35.56
CA VAL A 507 4.97 5.38 35.17
C VAL A 507 4.29 4.63 34.04
N GLN A 508 2.96 4.50 34.12
CA GLN A 508 2.14 3.99 33.02
C GLN A 508 1.22 5.12 32.56
N LEU A 509 1.34 5.51 31.29
CA LEU A 509 0.45 6.47 30.65
C LEU A 509 -0.55 5.72 29.77
N ASN A 510 -1.83 5.93 30.00
CA ASN A 510 -2.91 5.43 29.15
C ASN A 510 -3.40 6.61 28.28
N LEU A 511 -3.04 6.59 27.00
CA LEU A 511 -3.52 7.55 26.01
C LEU A 511 -4.78 6.98 25.35
N GLN A 512 -5.90 7.72 25.34
CA GLN A 512 -7.08 7.33 24.57
C GLN A 512 -7.25 8.25 23.36
N MET A 513 -7.04 7.67 22.18
CA MET A 513 -7.44 8.25 20.92
C MET A 513 -8.89 7.84 20.67
N LEU A 514 -9.79 8.82 20.80
CA LEU A 514 -11.21 8.70 20.52
C LEU A 514 -11.49 9.60 19.33
N VAL A 515 -11.68 9.01 18.15
CA VAL A 515 -12.15 9.72 16.95
C VAL A 515 -13.55 9.23 16.64
N PHE A 516 -14.53 10.09 16.87
CA PHE A 516 -15.93 9.85 16.52
C PHE A 516 -16.23 10.50 15.18
N THR A 517 -16.17 9.72 14.10
CA THR A 517 -16.91 10.02 12.87
C THR A 517 -17.99 8.96 12.67
N SER A 518 -19.08 9.32 12.01
CA SER A 518 -19.99 8.35 11.42
C SER A 518 -19.53 8.13 9.98
N PRO A 519 -19.33 6.88 9.50
CA PRO A 519 -19.55 5.60 10.20
C PRO A 519 -18.35 5.10 11.04
N TYR A 520 -17.17 5.72 10.95
CA TYR A 520 -15.92 5.16 11.49
C TYR A 520 -15.55 5.64 12.91
N SER A 521 -16.17 5.06 13.94
CA SER A 521 -15.76 5.30 15.33
C SER A 521 -14.45 4.56 15.68
N LEU A 522 -13.31 5.27 15.68
CA LEU A 522 -12.03 4.72 16.11
C LEU A 522 -11.78 5.02 17.60
N ASN A 523 -11.88 3.98 18.44
CA ASN A 523 -11.42 4.00 19.82
C ASN A 523 -10.17 3.12 19.95
N LYS A 524 -9.00 3.75 20.13
CA LYS A 524 -7.74 3.05 20.47
C LYS A 524 -7.15 3.60 21.75
N THR A 525 -6.98 2.71 22.73
CA THR A 525 -6.20 2.99 23.95
C THR A 525 -4.77 2.53 23.73
N LEU A 526 -3.81 3.45 23.74
CA LEU A 526 -2.37 3.16 23.71
C LEU A 526 -1.81 3.25 25.13
N THR A 527 -1.42 2.12 25.69
CA THR A 527 -0.78 2.04 27.01
C THR A 527 0.74 2.09 26.84
N LEU A 528 1.36 3.20 27.24
CA LEU A 528 2.81 3.37 27.28
C LEU A 528 3.32 3.10 28.70
N GLN A 529 4.08 2.02 28.88
CA GLN A 529 4.76 1.71 30.14
C GLN A 529 6.21 2.20 30.13
N PHE A 530 6.51 3.21 30.93
CA PHE A 530 7.86 3.73 31.13
C PHE A 530 8.56 2.93 32.22
N SER A 531 9.21 1.84 31.83
CA SER A 531 10.07 1.05 32.71
C SER A 531 11.45 1.69 32.83
N ASN A 532 11.59 2.67 33.73
CA ASN A 532 12.90 3.11 34.21
C ASN A 532 13.57 1.96 34.99
N GLY A 533 14.27 1.08 34.27
CA GLY A 533 15.31 0.26 34.85
C GLY A 533 16.43 1.15 35.35
N ILE A 534 16.97 0.85 36.53
CA ILE A 534 18.31 1.33 36.89
C ILE A 534 19.25 0.79 35.81
N TYR A 535 20.19 1.59 35.29
CA TYR A 535 21.29 1.06 34.46
C TYR A 535 22.14 0.14 35.34
N ALA A 536 21.77 -1.14 35.33
CA ALA A 536 22.53 -2.23 35.90
C ALA A 536 23.55 -2.65 34.84
N PRO A 537 24.86 -2.37 35.03
CA PRO A 537 25.84 -2.77 34.06
C PRO A 537 25.85 -4.29 33.91
N GLN A 538 26.00 -4.74 32.66
CA GLN A 538 25.97 -6.15 32.31
C GLN A 538 26.97 -6.92 33.16
N SER A 539 26.54 -8.01 33.81
CA SER A 539 27.35 -8.70 34.84
C SER A 539 28.71 -9.16 34.32
N TRP A 540 28.83 -9.40 33.02
CA TRP A 540 30.09 -9.75 32.34
C TRP A 540 31.04 -8.55 32.14
N THR A 541 30.56 -7.33 31.87
CA THR A 541 31.44 -6.14 31.77
C THR A 541 31.99 -5.75 33.14
N VAL A 542 31.14 -5.86 34.18
CA VAL A 542 31.56 -5.71 35.58
C VAL A 542 32.64 -6.74 35.94
N GLY A 543 32.40 -8.01 35.62
CA GLY A 543 33.34 -9.11 35.89
C GLY A 543 34.72 -8.86 35.27
N ILE A 544 34.78 -8.66 33.95
CA ILE A 544 36.03 -8.45 33.21
C ILE A 544 36.85 -7.29 33.79
N ASN A 545 36.25 -6.11 33.93
CA ASN A 545 36.97 -4.93 34.39
C ASN A 545 37.34 -5.01 35.88
N THR A 546 36.52 -5.63 36.73
CA THR A 546 36.88 -5.85 38.14
C THR A 546 38.08 -6.81 38.25
N THR A 547 38.12 -7.88 37.45
CA THR A 547 39.27 -8.80 37.42
C THR A 547 40.55 -8.09 36.99
N PHE A 548 40.56 -7.36 35.87
CA PHE A 548 41.75 -6.64 35.42
C PHE A 548 42.18 -5.51 36.39
N GLY A 549 41.23 -4.80 36.99
CA GLY A 549 41.51 -3.76 37.98
C GLY A 549 42.15 -4.32 39.25
N VAL A 550 41.61 -5.42 39.79
CA VAL A 550 42.19 -6.11 40.97
C VAL A 550 43.57 -6.67 40.67
N LEU A 551 43.76 -7.35 39.52
CA LEU A 551 45.08 -7.87 39.13
C LEU A 551 46.12 -6.75 39.00
N GLY A 552 45.78 -5.65 38.33
CA GLY A 552 46.67 -4.48 38.19
C GLY A 552 47.02 -3.82 39.54
N ILE A 553 46.05 -3.68 40.44
CA ILE A 553 46.29 -3.14 41.79
C ILE A 553 47.22 -4.08 42.59
N VAL A 554 47.03 -5.40 42.51
CA VAL A 554 47.92 -6.38 43.15
C VAL A 554 49.33 -6.32 42.55
N SER A 555 49.47 -6.19 41.22
CA SER A 555 50.76 -6.02 40.53
C SER A 555 51.50 -4.75 41.01
N VAL A 556 50.79 -3.62 41.15
CA VAL A 556 51.33 -2.38 41.73
C VAL A 556 51.76 -2.54 43.19
N LEU A 557 50.95 -3.20 44.02
CA LEU A 557 51.25 -3.40 45.45
C LEU A 557 52.47 -4.31 45.67
N ILE A 558 52.58 -5.42 44.93
CA ILE A 558 53.75 -6.30 44.95
C ILE A 558 55.00 -5.51 44.51
N THR A 559 54.89 -4.72 43.43
CA THR A 559 55.98 -3.86 42.96
C THR A 559 56.39 -2.82 44.00
N ALA A 560 55.44 -2.21 44.71
CA ALA A 560 55.73 -1.25 45.78
C ALA A 560 56.49 -1.90 46.96
N VAL A 561 56.10 -3.10 47.38
CA VAL A 561 56.80 -3.87 48.42
C VAL A 561 58.21 -4.24 47.98
N LEU A 562 58.40 -4.72 46.74
CA LEU A 562 59.72 -5.02 46.19
C LEU A 562 60.59 -3.76 46.04
N MET A 563 60.02 -2.62 45.67
CA MET A 563 60.73 -1.33 45.62
C MET A 563 61.20 -0.88 47.01
N TRP A 564 60.37 -1.07 48.04
CA TRP A 564 60.73 -0.73 49.42
C TRP A 564 61.83 -1.66 49.97
N TYR A 565 61.70 -2.97 49.75
CA TYR A 565 62.70 -3.96 50.16
C TYR A 565 64.06 -3.73 49.50
N TYR A 566 64.09 -3.48 48.18
CA TYR A 566 65.32 -3.21 47.43
C TYR A 566 65.75 -1.73 47.42
N LEU A 567 65.17 -0.87 48.25
CA LEU A 567 65.47 0.59 48.29
C LEU A 567 66.95 0.90 48.59
N GLN A 568 67.65 0.00 49.26
CA GLN A 568 69.09 0.11 49.55
C GLN A 568 69.99 -0.27 48.35
N SER A 569 69.47 -1.00 47.35
CA SER A 569 70.24 -1.49 46.19
C SER A 569 70.76 -0.35 45.32
N PRO A 570 72.02 -0.40 44.82
CA PRO A 570 72.56 0.63 43.93
C PRO A 570 71.71 0.81 42.65
N ILE A 571 71.09 -0.26 42.14
CA ILE A 571 70.23 -0.24 40.94
C ILE A 571 68.95 0.58 41.17
N ILE A 572 68.37 0.51 42.37
CA ILE A 572 67.17 1.28 42.74
C ILE A 572 67.54 2.72 43.15
N ARG A 573 68.62 2.88 43.93
CA ARG A 573 69.14 4.20 44.36
C ARG A 573 69.51 5.10 43.17
N GLY A 574 70.24 4.57 42.19
CA GLY A 574 70.59 5.31 40.97
C GLY A 574 69.36 5.74 40.15
N ALA A 575 68.28 4.96 40.19
CA ALA A 575 67.05 5.19 39.44
C ALA A 575 66.12 6.28 40.02
N THR A 576 66.58 7.09 40.99
CA THR A 576 65.82 8.19 41.62
C THR A 576 64.49 7.73 42.25
N PRO A 577 64.51 7.11 43.45
CA PRO A 577 63.35 6.45 44.06
C PRO A 577 62.09 7.32 44.18
N ALA A 578 62.21 8.61 44.50
CA ALA A 578 61.07 9.52 44.62
C ALA A 578 60.22 9.59 43.33
N PHE A 579 60.86 9.50 42.15
CA PHE A 579 60.16 9.49 40.86
C PHE A 579 59.49 8.15 40.58
N LEU A 580 60.05 7.04 41.07
CA LEU A 580 59.44 5.71 40.97
C LEU A 580 58.20 5.59 41.88
N ALA A 581 58.23 6.18 43.08
CA ALA A 581 57.07 6.22 43.97
C ALA A 581 55.88 6.98 43.37
N VAL A 582 56.13 8.11 42.68
CA VAL A 582 55.07 8.85 41.97
C VAL A 582 54.50 8.04 40.79
N ILE A 583 55.33 7.31 40.04
CA ILE A 583 54.84 6.41 38.98
C ILE A 583 53.94 5.32 39.56
N LEU A 584 54.30 4.69 40.69
CA LEU A 584 53.46 3.68 41.35
C LEU A 584 52.13 4.25 41.84
N LEU A 585 52.12 5.49 42.36
CA LEU A 585 50.87 6.19 42.69
C LEU A 585 50.00 6.41 41.44
N GLY A 586 50.61 6.81 40.32
CA GLY A 586 49.92 6.93 39.04
C GLY A 586 49.32 5.61 38.55
N CYS A 587 50.08 4.50 38.64
CA CYS A 587 49.60 3.16 38.32
C CYS A 587 48.47 2.70 39.25
N LEU A 588 48.51 3.03 40.54
CA LEU A 588 47.44 2.72 41.49
C LEU A 588 46.13 3.45 41.13
N LEU A 589 46.21 4.75 40.80
CA LEU A 589 45.05 5.54 40.34
C LEU A 589 44.49 5.00 39.02
N LEU A 590 45.35 4.55 38.10
CA LEU A 590 44.95 3.88 36.86
C LEU A 590 44.22 2.56 37.16
N GLY A 591 44.75 1.73 38.06
CA GLY A 591 44.11 0.48 38.49
C GLY A 591 42.72 0.70 39.10
N ILE A 592 42.55 1.72 39.94
CA ILE A 592 41.24 2.11 40.50
C ILE A 592 40.28 2.56 39.39
N SER A 593 40.77 3.27 38.37
CA SER A 593 39.93 3.70 37.24
C SER A 593 39.33 2.52 36.45
N ILE A 594 40.07 1.41 36.29
CA ILE A 594 39.59 0.20 35.58
C ILE A 594 38.28 -0.31 36.20
N ILE A 595 38.22 -0.36 37.54
CA ILE A 595 37.05 -0.85 38.30
C ILE A 595 35.82 0.06 38.09
N LEU A 596 36.01 1.34 37.77
CA LEU A 596 34.93 2.32 37.65
C LEU A 596 34.30 2.40 36.25
N PHE A 597 34.98 1.96 35.19
CA PHE A 597 34.44 1.98 33.81
C PHE A 597 33.02 1.37 33.68
N PRO A 598 32.71 0.17 34.23
CA PRO A 598 31.39 -0.45 34.06
C PRO A 598 30.24 0.39 34.64
N PHE A 599 30.50 1.24 35.64
CA PHE A 599 29.45 2.01 36.33
C PHE A 599 29.06 3.31 35.60
N MET A 600 29.68 3.60 34.44
CA MET A 600 29.15 4.60 33.50
C MET A 600 27.84 4.08 32.87
N PRO A 601 26.76 4.89 32.81
CA PRO A 601 26.78 6.35 32.80
C PRO A 601 26.32 7.03 34.11
N GLN A 602 26.51 6.42 35.29
CA GLN A 602 26.10 7.08 36.53
C GLN A 602 26.92 8.35 36.81
N LYS A 603 26.26 9.43 37.28
CA LYS A 603 26.86 10.77 37.50
C LYS A 603 28.22 10.73 38.23
N VAL A 604 28.30 10.00 39.35
CA VAL A 604 29.52 9.97 40.19
C VAL A 604 30.67 9.22 39.49
N PRO A 605 30.48 8.02 38.92
CA PRO A 605 31.45 7.41 38.00
C PRO A 605 31.86 8.29 36.81
N CYS A 606 30.93 8.98 36.14
CA CYS A 606 31.25 9.90 35.04
C CYS A 606 32.21 11.02 35.48
N GLN A 607 32.00 11.58 36.68
CA GLN A 607 32.89 12.57 37.28
C GLN A 607 34.23 11.94 37.69
N LEU A 608 34.21 10.90 38.51
CA LEU A 608 35.40 10.35 39.17
C LEU A 608 36.39 9.71 38.18
N LEU A 609 35.91 9.04 37.13
CA LEU A 609 36.79 8.41 36.14
C LEU A 609 37.64 9.45 35.39
N ALA A 610 37.05 10.58 35.01
CA ALA A 610 37.77 11.66 34.33
C ALA A 610 38.90 12.23 35.20
N TRP A 611 38.65 12.42 36.50
CA TRP A 611 39.69 12.86 37.45
C TRP A 611 40.82 11.81 37.57
N LEU A 612 40.48 10.53 37.77
CA LEU A 612 41.48 9.45 37.93
C LEU A 612 42.36 9.26 36.69
N LEU A 613 41.78 9.31 35.48
CA LEU A 613 42.52 9.15 34.23
C LEU A 613 43.50 10.29 33.97
N HIS A 614 43.11 11.55 34.24
CA HIS A 614 44.01 12.69 34.06
C HIS A 614 45.15 12.69 35.11
N PHE A 615 44.88 12.40 36.39
CA PHE A 615 45.92 12.34 37.41
C PHE A 615 46.87 11.14 37.26
N SER A 616 46.37 9.96 36.88
CA SER A 616 47.23 8.81 36.57
C SER A 616 48.13 9.07 35.37
N PHE A 617 47.62 9.71 34.31
CA PHE A 617 48.44 10.17 33.18
C PHE A 617 49.59 11.08 33.63
N VAL A 618 49.30 12.12 34.43
CA VAL A 618 50.33 13.02 34.94
C VAL A 618 51.36 12.28 35.79
N TYR A 619 50.93 11.47 36.77
CA TYR A 619 51.86 10.79 37.68
C TYR A 619 52.69 9.66 37.03
N ILE A 620 52.21 9.05 35.93
CA ILE A 620 53.03 8.13 35.13
C ILE A 620 53.96 8.92 34.19
N MET A 621 53.43 9.84 33.38
CA MET A 621 54.21 10.47 32.32
C MET A 621 55.18 11.53 32.82
N ALA A 622 54.83 12.37 33.81
CA ALA A 622 55.70 13.45 34.26
C ALA A 622 57.06 12.98 34.82
N PRO A 623 57.15 11.95 35.69
CA PRO A 623 58.44 11.49 36.19
C PRO A 623 59.28 10.79 35.10
N ILE A 624 58.64 10.05 34.18
CA ILE A 624 59.30 9.46 33.01
C ILE A 624 59.88 10.58 32.13
N THR A 625 59.08 11.61 31.85
CA THR A 625 59.45 12.80 31.08
C THR A 625 60.64 13.52 31.68
N GLY A 626 60.60 13.84 32.98
CA GLY A 626 61.68 14.55 33.66
C GLY A 626 63.00 13.77 33.62
N LYS A 627 62.95 12.43 33.77
CA LYS A 627 64.13 11.56 33.58
C LYS A 627 64.67 11.63 32.15
N THR A 628 63.82 11.40 31.15
CA THR A 628 64.21 11.42 29.73
C THR A 628 64.75 12.79 29.32
N TRP A 629 64.14 13.88 29.77
CA TRP A 629 64.60 15.25 29.53
C TRP A 629 65.94 15.54 30.20
N ARG A 630 66.16 15.08 31.44
CA ARG A 630 67.47 15.21 32.11
C ARG A 630 68.57 14.51 31.31
N ILE A 631 68.33 13.30 30.80
CA ILE A 631 69.29 12.56 29.96
C ILE A 631 69.50 13.31 28.63
N TYR A 632 68.43 13.73 27.96
CA TYR A 632 68.49 14.53 26.73
C TYR A 632 69.36 15.77 26.90
N MET A 633 69.12 16.57 27.96
CA MET A 633 69.86 17.79 28.23
C MET A 633 71.34 17.53 28.52
N ILE A 634 71.70 16.45 29.21
CA ILE A 634 73.10 16.06 29.43
C ILE A 634 73.82 15.82 28.09
N PHE A 635 73.23 15.02 27.20
CA PHE A 635 73.85 14.72 25.90
C PHE A 635 73.78 15.89 24.91
N TYR A 636 72.72 16.71 24.93
CA TYR A 636 72.61 17.92 24.11
C TYR A 636 73.65 18.98 24.51
N THR A 637 73.78 19.23 25.82
CA THR A 637 74.79 20.15 26.38
C THR A 637 76.21 19.70 26.03
N ALA A 638 76.48 18.39 26.13
CA ALA A 638 77.76 17.81 25.73
C ALA A 638 78.02 17.94 24.21
N ARG A 639 77.04 17.59 23.35
CA ARG A 639 77.16 17.70 21.88
C ARG A 639 77.35 19.14 21.38
N LYS A 640 76.86 20.15 22.11
CA LYS A 640 77.05 21.58 21.79
C LYS A 640 78.16 22.28 22.60
N SER A 641 78.94 21.55 23.39
CA SER A 641 80.01 22.09 24.24
C SER A 641 79.58 23.25 25.16
N LEU A 642 78.32 23.23 25.62
CA LEU A 642 77.75 24.24 26.51
C LEU A 642 78.14 23.96 27.97
N GLN A 643 78.02 24.97 28.85
CA GLN A 643 78.26 24.77 30.29
C GLN A 643 77.29 23.73 30.88
N ARG A 644 77.81 22.84 31.74
CA ARG A 644 77.04 21.75 32.36
C ARG A 644 76.14 22.27 33.49
N PHE A 645 74.88 22.57 33.16
CA PHE A 645 73.86 22.92 34.16
C PHE A 645 73.45 21.71 35.01
N ASN A 646 73.62 21.81 36.33
CA ASN A 646 73.31 20.74 37.27
C ASN A 646 71.88 20.87 37.83
N PHE A 647 70.94 20.11 37.25
CA PHE A 647 69.56 20.07 37.73
C PHE A 647 69.40 19.15 38.96
N THR A 648 69.01 19.75 40.09
CA THR A 648 68.64 19.00 41.30
C THR A 648 67.29 18.32 41.13
N THR A 649 67.12 17.15 41.74
CA THR A 649 65.88 16.35 41.68
C THR A 649 64.65 17.15 42.12
N THR A 650 64.79 18.04 43.11
CA THR A 650 63.71 18.91 43.61
C THR A 650 63.23 19.90 42.56
N ARG A 651 64.14 20.55 41.81
CA ARG A 651 63.76 21.47 40.71
C ARG A 651 63.12 20.71 39.55
N LEU A 652 63.60 19.51 39.26
CA LEU A 652 63.03 18.63 38.23
C LEU A 652 61.61 18.16 38.62
N ALA A 653 61.39 17.80 39.89
CA ALA A 653 60.07 17.43 40.41
C ALA A 653 59.09 18.61 40.39
N LEU A 654 59.54 19.81 40.78
CA LEU A 654 58.69 21.01 40.76
C LEU A 654 58.22 21.32 39.33
N PHE A 655 59.14 21.38 38.37
CA PHE A 655 58.81 21.73 36.99
C PHE A 655 57.98 20.66 36.27
N PHE A 656 58.36 19.37 36.37
CA PHE A 656 57.69 18.32 35.61
C PHE A 656 56.47 17.72 36.32
N ILE A 657 56.48 17.58 37.65
CA ILE A 657 55.42 16.87 38.38
C ILE A 657 54.45 17.86 39.02
N VAL A 658 54.95 18.81 39.82
CA VAL A 658 54.08 19.73 40.60
C VAL A 658 53.33 20.69 39.68
N THR A 659 54.02 21.38 38.76
CA THR A 659 53.36 22.38 37.89
C THR A 659 52.24 21.78 37.03
N PRO A 660 52.41 20.65 36.30
CA PRO A 660 51.31 20.04 35.56
C PRO A 660 50.19 19.50 36.44
N SER A 661 50.50 19.01 37.67
CA SER A 661 49.46 18.56 38.61
C SER A 661 48.54 19.69 39.03
N VAL A 662 49.08 20.89 39.29
CA VAL A 662 48.28 22.08 39.64
C VAL A 662 47.43 22.55 38.45
N ILE A 663 47.99 22.54 37.23
CA ILE A 663 47.26 22.90 36.01
C ILE A 663 46.08 21.94 35.77
N VAL A 664 46.31 20.62 35.88
CA VAL A 664 45.27 19.60 35.71
C VAL A 664 44.22 19.67 36.83
N PHE A 665 44.61 19.95 38.07
CA PHE A 665 43.67 20.18 39.17
C PHE A 665 42.74 21.36 38.89
N ALA A 666 43.29 22.52 38.50
CA ALA A 666 42.51 23.73 38.22
C ALA A 666 41.57 23.54 37.01
N TYR A 667 42.04 22.86 35.97
CA TYR A 667 41.25 22.51 34.79
C TYR A 667 40.06 21.61 35.13
N LEU A 668 40.29 20.51 35.84
CA LEU A 668 39.23 19.57 36.24
C LEU A 668 38.24 20.20 37.23
N LEU A 669 38.71 21.07 38.13
CA LEU A 669 37.85 21.82 39.03
C LEU A 669 36.92 22.77 38.26
N ALA A 670 37.46 23.55 37.31
CA ALA A 670 36.66 24.42 36.46
C ALA A 670 35.62 23.64 35.65
N TRP A 671 36.02 22.52 35.03
CA TRP A 671 35.10 21.61 34.33
C TRP A 671 33.97 21.11 35.23
N THR A 672 34.30 20.64 36.44
CA THR A 672 33.34 20.06 37.39
C THR A 672 32.36 21.11 37.94
N LEU A 673 32.74 22.40 37.97
CA LEU A 673 31.89 23.51 38.38
C LEU A 673 31.01 24.06 37.25
N VAL A 674 31.49 24.04 36.00
CA VAL A 674 30.77 24.57 34.83
C VAL A 674 29.72 23.58 34.29
N GLN A 675 30.02 22.27 34.28
CA GLN A 675 29.13 21.32 33.62
C GLN A 675 27.88 20.98 34.46
N THR A 676 26.71 21.37 33.97
CA THR A 676 25.41 21.17 34.63
C THR A 676 24.79 19.80 34.31
N LYS A 677 24.85 19.36 33.06
CA LYS A 677 24.30 18.07 32.58
C LYS A 677 25.40 17.03 32.49
N TRP A 678 25.31 15.99 33.31
CA TRP A 678 26.34 14.94 33.45
C TRP A 678 26.06 13.67 32.65
N THR A 679 24.81 13.50 32.21
CA THR A 679 24.38 12.41 31.33
C THR A 679 23.51 12.96 30.22
N LYS A 680 23.46 12.25 29.09
CA LYS A 680 22.57 12.52 27.97
C LYS A 680 21.90 11.22 27.53
N TRP A 681 20.66 11.35 27.08
CA TRP A 681 19.85 10.26 26.53
C TRP A 681 19.71 10.41 25.02
N GLU A 682 19.75 9.30 24.30
CA GLU A 682 19.39 9.20 22.89
C GLU A 682 18.45 8.01 22.67
N VAL A 683 17.55 8.16 21.70
CA VAL A 683 16.55 7.14 21.31
C VAL A 683 17.02 6.53 19.99
N GLU A 684 17.20 5.21 19.96
CA GLU A 684 17.52 4.49 18.74
C GLU A 684 16.29 4.31 17.84
N SER A 685 16.49 4.09 16.53
CA SER A 685 15.43 3.82 15.56
C SER A 685 14.61 2.54 15.83
N ASN A 686 15.04 1.73 16.79
CA ASN A 686 14.36 0.54 17.31
C ASN A 686 13.47 0.84 18.55
N GLY A 687 13.41 2.11 19.00
CA GLY A 687 12.65 2.55 20.18
C GLY A 687 13.37 2.42 21.53
N ASN A 688 14.61 1.93 21.57
CA ASN A 688 15.37 1.79 22.82
C ASN A 688 16.05 3.12 23.23
N ASN A 689 15.94 3.45 24.51
CA ASN A 689 16.62 4.59 25.12
C ASN A 689 18.01 4.18 25.64
N LYS A 690 19.06 4.92 25.27
CA LYS A 690 20.42 4.75 25.81
C LYS A 690 20.90 6.01 26.51
N GLU A 691 21.45 5.86 27.71
CA GLU A 691 22.12 6.93 28.45
C GLU A 691 23.65 6.83 28.28
N TYR A 692 24.34 7.96 28.20
CA TYR A 692 25.80 8.04 28.24
C TYR A 692 26.27 9.23 29.07
N CYS A 693 27.52 9.16 29.58
CA CYS A 693 28.15 10.31 30.24
C CYS A 693 28.25 11.47 29.24
N SER A 694 27.60 12.59 29.56
CA SER A 694 27.75 13.80 28.76
C SER A 694 29.13 14.38 29.02
N LEU A 695 29.85 14.72 27.96
CA LEU A 695 31.09 15.49 28.01
C LEU A 695 30.86 16.74 27.17
N ASP A 696 31.05 17.92 27.75
CA ASP A 696 30.94 19.16 26.99
C ASP A 696 32.08 19.25 25.96
N ASN A 697 31.71 19.55 24.72
CA ASN A 697 32.57 19.46 23.54
C ASN A 697 33.84 20.31 23.67
N ILE A 698 33.76 21.47 24.33
CA ILE A 698 34.91 22.36 24.50
C ILE A 698 35.97 21.75 25.43
N PHE A 699 35.55 21.15 26.56
CA PHE A 699 36.46 20.48 27.49
C PHE A 699 37.04 19.20 26.88
N LEU A 700 36.21 18.38 26.21
CA LEU A 700 36.70 17.21 25.50
C LEU A 700 37.75 17.59 24.44
N THR A 701 37.49 18.64 23.65
CA THR A 701 38.44 19.14 22.65
C THR A 701 39.75 19.64 23.27
N VAL A 702 39.69 20.40 24.38
CA VAL A 702 40.89 20.88 25.10
C VAL A 702 41.72 19.71 25.63
N SER A 703 41.10 18.73 26.31
CA SER A 703 41.81 17.53 26.79
C SER A 703 42.48 16.76 25.64
N LEU A 704 41.81 16.61 24.50
CA LEU A 704 42.36 15.88 23.34
C LEU A 704 43.50 16.64 22.64
N VAL A 705 43.36 17.95 22.41
CA VAL A 705 44.39 18.78 21.76
C VAL A 705 45.64 18.90 22.65
N CYS A 706 45.47 19.17 23.94
CA CYS A 706 46.59 19.22 24.88
C CYS A 706 47.24 17.83 25.06
N GLY A 707 46.44 16.76 25.14
CA GLY A 707 46.92 15.38 25.22
C GLY A 707 47.79 15.00 24.02
N LEU A 708 47.31 15.25 22.80
CA LEU A 708 48.06 14.99 21.57
C LEU A 708 49.33 15.83 21.46
N GLY A 709 49.28 17.12 21.81
CA GLY A 709 50.43 18.01 21.80
C GLY A 709 51.54 17.55 22.77
N ILE A 710 51.16 17.16 23.99
CA ILE A 710 52.07 16.55 24.96
C ILE A 710 52.64 15.24 24.39
N LEU A 711 51.79 14.35 23.84
CA LEU A 711 52.21 13.05 23.36
C LEU A 711 53.26 13.13 22.23
N LEU A 712 53.02 13.99 21.24
CA LEU A 712 53.95 14.25 20.14
C LEU A 712 55.29 14.81 20.65
N TRP A 713 55.25 15.71 21.63
CA TRP A 713 56.45 16.26 22.26
C TRP A 713 57.22 15.18 23.05
N LEU A 714 56.54 14.28 23.76
CA LEU A 714 57.16 13.16 24.47
C LEU A 714 57.79 12.12 23.54
N VAL A 715 57.12 11.77 22.44
CA VAL A 715 57.70 10.91 21.39
C VAL A 715 58.93 11.59 20.77
N ARG A 716 58.85 12.89 20.46
CA ARG A 716 59.98 13.67 19.93
C ARG A 716 61.15 13.75 20.92
N LEU A 717 60.88 13.80 22.22
CA LEU A 717 61.87 13.76 23.28
C LEU A 717 62.52 12.37 23.38
N ALA A 718 61.73 11.29 23.40
CA ALA A 718 62.22 9.91 23.46
C ALA A 718 63.15 9.57 22.28
N ILE A 719 62.79 9.99 21.06
CA ILE A 719 63.65 9.87 19.87
C ILE A 719 64.99 10.59 20.10
N GLY A 720 64.99 11.76 20.74
CA GLY A 720 66.19 12.52 21.08
C GLY A 720 67.15 11.82 22.06
N VAL A 721 66.74 10.73 22.71
CA VAL A 721 67.55 9.93 23.65
C VAL A 721 67.79 8.50 23.14
N LYS A 722 67.35 8.18 21.91
CA LYS A 722 67.55 6.87 21.26
C LYS A 722 69.04 6.55 21.06
N ASP A 723 69.81 7.52 20.57
CA ASP A 723 71.22 7.34 20.18
C ASP A 723 72.20 7.55 21.36
N VAL A 724 71.75 7.24 22.58
CA VAL A 724 72.57 7.27 23.79
C VAL A 724 73.36 5.96 23.91
N PRO A 725 74.66 5.99 24.24
CA PRO A 725 75.49 4.78 24.33
C PRO A 725 74.89 3.72 25.27
N LYS A 726 75.02 2.43 24.88
CA LYS A 726 74.40 1.26 25.55
C LYS A 726 74.68 1.16 27.06
N ASN A 727 75.75 1.81 27.56
CA ASN A 727 76.08 1.92 28.99
C ASN A 727 74.95 2.60 29.81
N PHE A 728 74.18 3.51 29.21
CA PHE A 728 72.99 4.12 29.81
C PHE A 728 71.70 3.36 29.44
N ASN A 729 71.71 2.04 29.69
CA ASN A 729 70.65 1.08 29.35
C ASN A 729 69.28 1.30 30.05
N GLU A 730 69.04 2.48 30.62
CA GLU A 730 67.75 2.93 31.15
C GLU A 730 66.97 3.78 30.12
N SER A 731 67.65 4.52 29.23
CA SER A 731 66.99 5.40 28.25
C SER A 731 66.07 4.67 27.28
N PHE A 732 66.50 3.49 26.81
CA PHE A 732 65.70 2.64 25.91
C PHE A 732 64.34 2.26 26.52
N TRP A 733 64.29 1.98 27.83
CA TRP A 733 63.10 1.46 28.51
C TRP A 733 62.17 2.57 29.01
N LEU A 734 62.73 3.73 29.33
CA LEU A 734 61.96 4.98 29.40
C LEU A 734 61.31 5.30 28.05
N GLY A 735 62.06 5.15 26.94
CA GLY A 735 61.56 5.32 25.58
C GLY A 735 60.46 4.32 25.22
N ALA A 736 60.68 3.03 25.46
CA ALA A 736 59.68 1.97 25.24
C ALA A 736 58.38 2.24 26.01
N SER A 737 58.47 2.68 27.27
CA SER A 737 57.30 3.08 28.07
C SER A 737 56.54 4.23 27.41
N ILE A 738 57.23 5.28 26.94
CA ILE A 738 56.61 6.41 26.21
C ILE A 738 55.94 5.91 24.92
N TYR A 739 56.60 5.09 24.12
CA TYR A 739 56.06 4.60 22.85
C TYR A 739 54.84 3.69 23.03
N THR A 740 54.84 2.78 24.01
CA THR A 740 53.70 1.91 24.30
C THR A 740 52.51 2.71 24.80
N LEU A 741 52.71 3.65 25.73
CA LEU A 741 51.63 4.53 26.20
C LEU A 741 51.07 5.41 25.07
N ALA A 742 51.94 5.91 24.18
CA ALA A 742 51.53 6.69 23.02
C ALA A 742 50.69 5.87 22.03
N LEU A 743 51.07 4.63 21.76
CA LEU A 743 50.31 3.74 20.88
C LEU A 743 48.91 3.43 21.44
N ILE A 744 48.80 3.16 22.75
CA ILE A 744 47.52 2.88 23.41
C ILE A 744 46.60 4.12 23.34
N MET A 745 47.13 5.32 23.58
CA MET A 745 46.36 6.57 23.50
C MET A 745 45.92 6.88 22.05
N LEU A 746 46.77 6.61 21.06
CA LEU A 746 46.45 6.80 19.64
C LEU A 746 45.24 5.97 19.20
N PHE A 747 45.07 4.75 19.73
CA PHE A 747 43.90 3.90 19.44
C PHE A 747 42.68 4.22 20.30
N MET A 748 42.85 4.49 21.61
CA MET A 748 41.70 4.67 22.51
C MET A 748 41.04 6.06 22.43
N VAL A 749 41.77 7.10 22.00
CA VAL A 749 41.18 8.43 21.77
C VAL A 749 40.05 8.39 20.73
N PRO A 750 40.25 7.88 19.49
CA PRO A 750 39.16 7.74 18.52
C PRO A 750 37.98 6.90 19.04
N VAL A 751 38.26 5.75 19.67
CA VAL A 751 37.22 4.83 20.20
C VAL A 751 36.34 5.52 21.25
N SER A 752 36.88 6.44 22.06
CA SER A 752 36.10 7.20 23.03
C SER A 752 35.07 8.13 22.36
N VAL A 753 35.44 8.77 21.25
CA VAL A 753 34.64 9.81 20.57
C VAL A 753 33.59 9.23 19.61
N ILE A 754 33.90 8.15 18.89
CA ILE A 754 33.00 7.56 17.89
C ILE A 754 31.68 7.12 18.54
N THR A 755 30.55 7.69 18.12
CA THR A 755 29.23 7.44 18.72
C THR A 755 28.66 6.06 18.36
N SER A 756 29.05 5.47 17.24
CA SER A 756 28.58 4.14 16.80
C SER A 756 29.23 2.95 17.51
N VAL A 757 30.24 3.17 18.38
CA VAL A 757 30.81 2.10 19.21
C VAL A 757 29.92 1.90 20.45
N PRO A 758 29.38 0.69 20.72
CA PRO A 758 28.50 0.43 21.86
C PRO A 758 29.12 0.83 23.20
N PRO A 759 28.33 1.36 24.17
CA PRO A 759 28.83 1.72 25.51
C PRO A 759 29.59 0.58 26.19
N GLU A 760 29.08 -0.64 26.09
CA GLU A 760 29.66 -1.86 26.68
C GLU A 760 31.04 -2.16 26.09
N ALA A 761 31.20 -1.94 24.77
CA ALA A 761 32.48 -2.09 24.10
C ALA A 761 33.48 -1.01 24.55
N LYS A 762 33.03 0.25 24.72
CA LYS A 762 33.88 1.33 25.26
C LYS A 762 34.34 1.03 26.69
N GLN A 763 33.46 0.55 27.55
CA GLN A 763 33.77 0.16 28.94
C GLN A 763 34.87 -0.91 28.99
N VAL A 764 34.75 -1.97 28.21
CA VAL A 764 35.69 -3.11 28.22
C VAL A 764 37.01 -2.76 27.54
N LEU A 765 36.98 -2.09 26.39
CA LEU A 765 38.20 -1.66 25.68
C LEU A 765 39.01 -0.65 26.51
N GLY A 766 38.36 0.29 27.18
CA GLY A 766 39.00 1.25 28.08
C GLY A 766 39.66 0.58 29.29
N GLY A 767 39.00 -0.42 29.89
CA GLY A 767 39.56 -1.21 30.98
C GLY A 767 40.80 -2.02 30.57
N ILE A 768 40.70 -2.76 29.46
CA ILE A 768 41.81 -3.59 28.94
C ILE A 768 43.01 -2.72 28.54
N ALA A 769 42.80 -1.61 27.82
CA ALA A 769 43.87 -0.69 27.46
C ALA A 769 44.58 -0.08 28.68
N SER A 770 43.82 0.27 29.71
CA SER A 770 44.34 0.81 30.96
C SER A 770 45.17 -0.23 31.73
N TRP A 771 44.77 -1.51 31.70
CA TRP A 771 45.55 -2.61 32.28
C TRP A 771 46.86 -2.86 31.51
N ILE A 772 46.81 -2.91 30.18
CA ILE A 772 48.02 -3.09 29.34
C ILE A 772 49.00 -1.92 29.55
N ALA A 773 48.49 -0.68 29.65
CA ALA A 773 49.29 0.50 29.97
C ALA A 773 49.97 0.41 31.35
N LEU A 774 49.24 -0.07 32.36
CA LEU A 774 49.75 -0.29 33.72
C LEU A 774 50.88 -1.32 33.73
N GLU A 775 50.63 -2.54 33.23
CA GLU A 775 51.62 -3.63 33.29
C GLU A 775 52.85 -3.35 32.43
N ALA A 776 52.71 -2.66 31.29
CA ALA A 776 53.86 -2.24 30.48
C ALA A 776 54.81 -1.30 31.25
N VAL A 777 54.26 -0.34 32.01
CA VAL A 777 55.04 0.58 32.85
C VAL A 777 55.75 -0.17 33.98
N LEU A 778 55.06 -1.12 34.64
CA LEU A 778 55.65 -1.96 35.68
C LEU A 778 56.78 -2.86 35.12
N ALA A 779 56.53 -3.53 33.99
CA ALA A 779 57.50 -4.42 33.35
C ALA A 779 58.79 -3.69 32.93
N PHE A 780 58.66 -2.58 32.19
CA PHE A 780 59.80 -1.86 31.63
C PHE A 780 60.61 -1.09 32.67
N LEU A 781 59.97 -0.51 33.70
CA LEU A 781 60.63 0.38 34.66
C LEU A 781 60.98 -0.27 36.00
N PHE A 782 60.25 -1.31 36.42
CA PHE A 782 60.40 -1.95 37.74
C PHE A 782 60.84 -3.40 37.64
N TRP A 783 60.08 -4.26 36.96
CA TRP A 783 60.37 -5.70 36.91
C TRP A 783 61.75 -5.99 36.33
N ARG A 784 62.14 -5.27 35.27
CA ARG A 784 63.50 -5.32 34.72
C ARG A 784 64.60 -4.99 35.74
N LYS A 785 64.36 -4.09 36.69
CA LYS A 785 65.33 -3.75 37.75
C LYS A 785 65.46 -4.88 38.78
N TYR A 786 64.36 -5.55 39.14
CA TYR A 786 64.41 -6.74 40.00
C TYR A 786 65.09 -7.91 39.29
N TYR A 787 64.81 -8.13 37.99
CA TYR A 787 65.53 -9.12 37.18
C TYR A 787 67.05 -8.87 37.18
N MET A 788 67.50 -7.62 37.03
CA MET A 788 68.93 -7.28 37.16
C MET A 788 69.50 -7.58 38.55
N ILE A 789 68.72 -7.37 39.62
CA ILE A 789 69.13 -7.67 41.00
C ILE A 789 69.22 -9.18 41.25
N TRP A 790 68.29 -9.97 40.70
CA TRP A 790 68.18 -11.41 40.95
C TRP A 790 69.08 -12.27 40.05
N PHE A 791 69.14 -11.98 38.74
CA PHE A 791 69.73 -12.87 37.74
C PHE A 791 70.96 -12.30 37.02
N HIS A 792 71.18 -10.99 37.04
CA HIS A 792 72.27 -10.34 36.30
C HIS A 792 73.15 -9.43 37.18
N SER A 793 73.22 -9.67 38.49
CA SER A 793 74.29 -9.16 39.35
C SER A 793 75.68 -9.57 38.82
N GLU A 794 75.76 -10.76 38.22
CA GLU A 794 76.94 -11.26 37.51
C GLU A 794 77.02 -10.87 36.01
N GLU A 795 75.90 -10.70 35.30
CA GLU A 795 75.89 -10.51 33.83
C GLU A 795 75.47 -9.13 33.30
N VAL A 796 75.18 -8.14 34.16
CA VAL A 796 75.36 -6.71 33.77
C VAL A 796 76.82 -6.43 33.34
N LYS A 797 77.74 -7.38 33.58
CA LYS A 797 79.11 -7.42 33.09
C LYS A 797 79.25 -7.85 31.58
N LYS A 798 78.24 -8.41 30.86
CA LYS A 798 78.44 -9.12 29.53
C LYS A 798 77.22 -9.20 28.52
N VAL A 799 77.48 -9.08 27.18
CA VAL A 799 76.82 -9.72 25.96
C VAL A 799 75.33 -9.37 25.54
N ALA A 800 74.90 -9.69 24.27
CA ALA A 800 73.55 -9.45 23.64
C ALA A 800 73.28 -10.15 22.23
N SER A 801 72.05 -9.99 21.65
CA SER A 801 71.54 -10.14 20.21
C SER A 801 70.93 -11.50 19.63
N PRO A 802 69.67 -11.55 19.05
CA PRO A 802 69.00 -12.73 18.28
C PRO A 802 67.82 -12.49 17.17
N SER A 803 67.16 -13.53 16.50
CA SER A 803 65.91 -13.56 15.52
C SER A 803 65.18 -15.00 15.28
N GLU A 804 64.19 -15.50 14.40
CA GLU A 804 63.26 -15.17 13.20
C GLU A 804 62.20 -16.29 12.61
N GLN A 805 61.21 -15.99 11.65
CA GLN A 805 60.41 -16.78 10.54
C GLN A 805 59.20 -17.84 10.74
N SER A 806 58.26 -18.40 9.84
CA SER A 806 57.72 -18.34 8.37
C SER A 806 56.19 -18.77 7.95
N GLN A 807 55.79 -19.69 6.96
CA GLN A 807 54.57 -19.57 5.97
C GLN A 807 53.78 -20.79 5.17
N MET A 808 52.58 -20.60 4.45
CA MET A 808 51.78 -21.30 3.27
C MET A 808 50.57 -22.39 3.42
N SER A 809 49.60 -22.90 2.53
CA SER A 809 48.83 -22.80 1.15
C SER A 809 47.55 -23.82 1.04
N SER A 810 46.63 -24.26 0.06
CA SER A 810 45.99 -24.15 -1.38
C SER A 810 44.68 -25.14 -1.57
N SER A 811 43.82 -25.55 -2.61
CA SER A 811 43.28 -25.35 -4.07
C SER A 811 41.97 -26.25 -4.53
N GLY A 812 41.31 -26.24 -5.78
CA GLY A 812 40.12 -27.14 -6.29
C GLY A 812 39.35 -26.97 -7.73
N SER A 813 38.37 -27.84 -8.26
CA SER A 813 37.62 -27.81 -9.65
C SER A 813 36.33 -28.76 -10.06
N GLY A 814 35.62 -28.71 -11.28
CA GLY A 814 34.50 -29.65 -11.85
C GLY A 814 33.61 -29.35 -13.20
N MET A 815 32.78 -30.26 -13.90
CA MET A 815 31.95 -30.07 -15.23
C MET A 815 30.85 -31.17 -15.80
N ALA A 816 29.87 -30.92 -16.78
CA ALA A 816 28.88 -31.84 -17.61
C ALA A 816 28.02 -31.16 -18.83
N GLY A 817 27.05 -31.60 -19.78
CA GLY A 817 26.33 -32.81 -20.45
C GLY A 817 25.01 -32.54 -21.42
N SER A 818 24.50 -33.35 -22.45
CA SER A 818 23.22 -33.13 -23.37
C SER A 818 22.65 -34.19 -24.49
N THR A 819 21.38 -34.13 -25.12
CA THR A 819 20.82 -34.82 -26.44
C THR A 819 19.35 -34.49 -27.06
N ILE A 820 18.75 -35.19 -28.12
CA ILE A 820 17.67 -34.76 -29.14
C ILE A 820 16.52 -35.79 -29.62
N SER A 821 15.28 -35.38 -30.07
CA SER A 821 14.31 -35.96 -31.13
C SER A 821 12.84 -35.35 -31.09
N THR A 822 11.73 -35.50 -31.91
CA THR A 822 11.21 -36.19 -33.17
C THR A 822 9.92 -35.47 -33.80
N GLY A 823 9.13 -36.00 -34.81
CA GLY A 823 7.84 -35.40 -35.38
C GLY A 823 6.96 -36.24 -36.38
N ASP A 824 5.77 -35.76 -36.87
CA ASP A 824 4.79 -36.48 -37.79
C ASP A 824 3.78 -35.58 -38.65
N THR A 825 2.74 -36.14 -39.34
CA THR A 825 2.02 -35.59 -40.56
C THR A 825 0.44 -35.51 -40.56
N ILE A 826 -0.20 -35.00 -41.66
CA ILE A 826 -1.64 -34.54 -41.77
C ILE A 826 -2.36 -35.04 -43.08
N SER A 827 -3.72 -35.16 -43.09
CA SER A 827 -4.56 -35.42 -44.30
C SER A 827 -5.92 -34.64 -44.31
N THR A 828 -6.70 -34.69 -45.42
CA THR A 828 -7.93 -33.87 -45.66
C THR A 828 -9.06 -34.58 -46.45
N TYR A 829 -10.30 -34.07 -46.41
CA TYR A 829 -11.51 -34.58 -47.10
C TYR A 829 -12.37 -33.46 -47.76
N LYS A 830 -13.34 -33.84 -48.62
CA LYS A 830 -14.27 -32.93 -49.36
C LYS A 830 -15.73 -33.47 -49.40
N THR A 831 -16.69 -32.59 -49.70
CA THR A 831 -18.15 -32.85 -49.77
C THR A 831 -18.83 -32.19 -51.00
N THR A 832 -20.10 -32.51 -51.25
CA THR A 832 -20.93 -32.02 -52.39
C THR A 832 -22.42 -31.83 -51.99
N LYS A 833 -23.19 -31.04 -52.76
CA LYS A 833 -24.63 -30.70 -52.54
C LYS A 833 -25.49 -30.89 -53.81
N SER A 834 -26.83 -30.87 -53.67
CA SER A 834 -27.85 -30.89 -54.75
C SER A 834 -28.95 -29.83 -54.53
N LYS A 835 -29.99 -29.77 -55.39
CA LYS A 835 -30.99 -28.67 -55.51
C LYS A 835 -32.49 -29.11 -55.55
N THR A 836 -33.38 -28.14 -55.79
CA THR A 836 -34.77 -27.93 -55.27
C THR A 836 -35.90 -27.88 -56.33
N GLY A 837 -37.19 -27.83 -55.91
CA GLY A 837 -38.37 -27.49 -56.75
C GLY A 837 -39.76 -27.80 -56.12
N ASN A 838 -40.80 -27.01 -56.40
CA ASN A 838 -41.88 -26.59 -55.46
C ASN A 838 -43.19 -27.43 -55.27
N THR A 839 -43.77 -27.38 -54.05
CA THR A 839 -45.08 -27.88 -53.55
C THR A 839 -45.78 -26.91 -52.55
N LEU A 840 -46.98 -26.42 -52.89
CA LEU A 840 -47.82 -25.60 -51.99
C LEU A 840 -48.92 -26.45 -51.29
N ILE A 841 -49.01 -26.38 -49.96
CA ILE A 841 -50.01 -27.11 -49.15
C ILE A 841 -50.93 -26.13 -48.41
N ARG A 842 -52.24 -26.35 -48.46
CA ARG A 842 -53.26 -25.62 -47.70
C ARG A 842 -54.12 -26.62 -46.91
N VAL A 843 -54.02 -26.58 -45.59
CA VAL A 843 -54.76 -27.45 -44.66
C VAL A 843 -55.79 -26.58 -43.93
N GLY A 844 -57.05 -27.01 -43.89
CA GLY A 844 -58.13 -26.24 -43.28
C GLY A 844 -58.73 -26.93 -42.06
N SER A 845 -58.74 -26.20 -40.93
CA SER A 845 -59.57 -26.40 -39.71
C SER A 845 -59.69 -27.83 -39.12
N ASN A 846 -59.18 -27.98 -37.90
CA ASN A 846 -59.25 -29.19 -37.04
C ASN A 846 -58.44 -30.40 -37.51
N ILE A 847 -57.17 -30.47 -37.06
CA ILE A 847 -56.26 -31.63 -37.14
C ILE A 847 -55.57 -31.78 -35.78
#